data_AF-A0A919VJT8-F1
#
_entry.id   AF-A0A919VJT8-F1
#
_cell.length_a   1.000
_cell.length_b   1.000
_cell.length_c   1.000
_cell.angle_alpha   90.00
_cell.angle_beta   90.00
_cell.angle_gamma   90.00
#
_symmetry.space_group_name_H-M   'P 1'
#
loop_
_entity.id
_entity.type
_entity.pdbx_description
1 polymer ?
#
loop_
_entity_poly.entity_id
_entity_poly.type
_entity_poly.pdbx_seq_one_letter_code
_entity_poly.pdbx_strand_id
1 'polypeptide(L)'
;MQVAMSMKQRPLAWLTTAVLIAGGLVATALPASAAPGDFVTGFEAGDPQPTWQNSVESTAGIGGYCCGLTGMESAPRTETAHTGSAALMYSGTDTSTTSSYSYNRIFDVDLPVTAATTLSYWVYPQSGGHLDVAVDLVFTDGSTLRDSGAVDQRGIRVHPAFQGSGSGLAFNQWNLVTSRIGDNVAGRTVDRILIAYDQPLNTGTFRGYLDDISIQAGGAPARLSDLVDTRRGSNSTGSYSRGNTFPGTTVPNGFNFWTPITNGNSDSWLYEYKSTTVQGFGISHEPSPWIGDYGQLQVMPMTGGVKSTPDARKSTFKHSNEVAKAHYYKTQLDTYGITAEIAPTDHAGALRFTYPAAAESVILFDTVDSAGGSINVDAAARVVSGHVDHKGQRMYFSGAVDKAIAATGTVSGQGATTWIRFATTAGEKVNLRMATSFISVAQAASNLSQEIGGKTFDTVREEAAATWDTALSRARIEGATDDRMVTFYSNLYRAFMYPNNRSEMVGGVRRYHSPYDNAVHDGQMYVNNGFWDTARAVWPLYSLLTPTRTGEMLDGVVNAYKNGGWTPRWTGPGYIDIMVGTNQDLAFADAYAKGVRNFDYRAAYASMVKNASVYSASGSRGRKGIEVSTFKRYVPTDVRGEAASWTLEDATNNYGIAQLGRALGFTEDADYFQNRALDYANLYSSSVGFYRGKQKSGAWRTADSAFRPHEWGCEFTEGAPWHYATPAPQDPQGMANLYGGRAQLSSKIDSVFAASRDFLPGCYGGTIHEMTEAYDTNMGQYAHSNEPIHHMLYMYNYAGTPAKTQTRVRDVLTKLYDSGAGTGNGYLGDEDNGQMSAWYVFSALGFYPARMGSTDYTIGAPLHPKATVTLEGGKTFTVTAPGVSDTNRYIQSATLNGVAYPKNYLTHADLTAGGTLSFTMGPNPSSWGTGANDIPASITTGSAVPRPLTDKATGGTLTASGENGTAEGRASLVDDTSLTKWLTFQNTATLEYRFAGTGTAAVRQYTLTSADDSPQRDPKSWTLQGSTDGTTWTTLDTRSNLDFSDRRQTRAFVIANTTAYPRYRLQITANHGAAETQLAEWELLS
;
A
#
# COMPACT_ATOMS: atom_id res chain seq x y z
N MET A 1 11.24 -9.30 -38.65
CA MET A 1 11.34 -8.35 -39.78
C MET A 1 12.52 -7.44 -39.49
N GLN A 2 13.60 -7.57 -40.27
CA GLN A 2 14.92 -6.93 -40.08
C GLN A 2 14.93 -5.44 -40.44
N VAL A 3 15.62 -4.60 -39.65
CA VAL A 3 16.32 -3.36 -40.07
C VAL A 3 17.45 -3.13 -39.05
N ALA A 4 18.70 -3.54 -39.30
CA ALA A 4 19.77 -2.91 -40.09
C ALA A 4 20.51 -1.74 -39.40
N MET A 5 21.74 -2.05 -38.95
CA MET A 5 22.81 -1.16 -38.49
C MET A 5 23.26 -0.14 -39.56
N SER A 6 23.72 1.03 -39.12
CA SER A 6 24.71 1.83 -39.87
C SER A 6 25.55 2.69 -38.93
N MET A 7 26.79 2.27 -38.71
CA MET A 7 27.89 3.10 -38.21
C MET A 7 28.28 4.17 -39.24
N LYS A 8 28.58 5.39 -38.79
CA LYS A 8 29.50 6.31 -39.49
C LYS A 8 30.44 6.99 -38.50
N GLN A 9 31.73 6.81 -38.74
CA GLN A 9 32.85 7.44 -38.06
C GLN A 9 33.21 8.82 -38.67
N ARG A 10 33.92 9.61 -37.84
CA ARG A 10 34.99 10.61 -38.09
C ARG A 10 34.59 12.10 -38.02
N PRO A 11 35.51 13.04 -37.65
CA PRO A 11 36.82 12.89 -36.99
C PRO A 11 37.05 13.86 -35.78
N LEU A 12 38.11 13.57 -35.01
CA LEU A 12 38.73 14.46 -34.03
C LEU A 12 39.32 15.72 -34.71
N ALA A 13 39.10 16.88 -34.08
CA ALA A 13 39.93 18.06 -34.24
C ALA A 13 40.34 18.55 -32.84
N TRP A 14 41.65 18.56 -32.60
CA TRP A 14 42.27 19.12 -31.40
C TRP A 14 42.25 20.65 -31.49
N LEU A 15 41.78 21.32 -30.44
CA LEU A 15 42.09 22.72 -30.18
C LEU A 15 42.52 22.89 -28.72
N THR A 16 43.81 23.09 -28.55
CA THR A 16 44.45 23.64 -27.36
C THR A 16 44.00 25.09 -27.17
N THR A 17 43.39 25.41 -26.02
CA THR A 17 43.28 26.80 -25.55
C THR A 17 43.60 26.83 -24.07
N ALA A 18 44.76 27.39 -23.77
CA ALA A 18 45.19 27.70 -22.41
C ALA A 18 44.34 28.84 -21.86
N VAL A 19 43.74 28.64 -20.68
CA VAL A 19 43.10 29.70 -19.90
C VAL A 19 43.74 29.69 -18.52
N LEU A 20 44.37 30.82 -18.19
CA LEU A 20 44.84 31.16 -16.85
C LEU A 20 43.66 31.14 -15.86
N ILE A 21 43.74 30.32 -14.83
CA ILE A 21 42.87 30.42 -13.66
C ILE A 21 43.57 31.34 -12.65
N ALA A 22 43.08 32.56 -12.54
CA ALA A 22 43.36 33.44 -11.40
C ALA A 22 42.54 32.93 -10.20
N GLY A 23 43.23 32.63 -9.11
CA GLY A 23 42.64 32.13 -7.87
C GLY A 23 41.70 33.14 -7.23
N GLY A 24 40.43 32.75 -7.07
CA GLY A 24 39.51 33.30 -6.10
C GLY A 24 39.21 32.22 -5.07
N LEU A 25 39.64 32.44 -3.82
CA LEU A 25 39.28 31.59 -2.68
C LEU A 25 37.76 31.63 -2.49
N VAL A 26 37.08 30.56 -2.92
CA VAL A 26 35.73 30.24 -2.46
C VAL A 26 35.89 29.61 -1.08
N ALA A 27 35.52 30.36 -0.04
CA ALA A 27 35.38 29.79 1.30
C ALA A 27 34.17 28.83 1.27
N THR A 28 34.43 27.56 1.08
CA THR A 28 33.47 26.49 1.36
C THR A 28 33.17 26.54 2.85
N ALA A 29 31.91 26.79 3.21
CA ALA A 29 31.46 26.62 4.58
C ALA A 29 31.73 25.17 5.00
N LEU A 30 32.60 24.99 5.99
CA LEU A 30 32.87 23.70 6.61
C LEU A 30 31.58 23.13 7.23
N PRO A 31 31.43 21.80 7.30
CA PRO A 31 30.37 21.20 8.10
C PRO A 31 30.48 21.70 9.55
N ALA A 32 29.34 21.86 10.22
CA ALA A 32 29.30 22.24 11.62
C ALA A 32 30.22 21.33 12.44
N SER A 33 31.11 21.93 13.24
CA SER A 33 32.00 21.18 14.13
C SER A 33 31.17 20.25 15.03
N ALA A 34 31.55 18.98 15.12
CA ALA A 34 30.95 18.02 16.03
C ALA A 34 30.85 18.61 17.45
N ALA A 35 29.75 18.35 18.15
CA ALA A 35 29.61 18.81 19.53
C ALA A 35 30.70 18.14 20.40
N PRO A 36 31.14 18.77 21.50
CA PRO A 36 32.10 18.15 22.41
C PRO A 36 31.59 16.78 22.90
N GLY A 37 32.30 15.70 22.56
CA GLY A 37 31.93 14.33 22.89
C GLY A 37 31.38 13.47 21.74
N ASP A 38 31.19 14.05 20.55
CA ASP A 38 30.82 13.32 19.33
C ASP A 38 32.05 12.98 18.46
N PHE A 39 31.94 11.91 17.67
CA PHE A 39 32.92 11.52 16.66
C PHE A 39 32.22 11.27 15.33
N VAL A 40 32.72 11.88 14.25
CA VAL A 40 32.23 11.66 12.88
C VAL A 40 33.42 11.70 11.92
N THR A 41 33.48 10.77 10.98
CA THR A 41 34.48 10.77 9.90
C THR A 41 33.91 10.11 8.63
N GLY A 42 33.93 10.83 7.51
CA GLY A 42 33.82 10.28 6.15
C GLY A 42 35.20 10.11 5.51
N PHE A 43 36.27 10.15 6.33
CA PHE A 43 37.67 10.07 5.89
C PHE A 43 38.12 11.22 4.96
N GLU A 44 37.34 12.31 4.86
CA GLU A 44 37.64 13.44 4.00
C GLU A 44 38.75 14.35 4.56
N ALA A 45 39.28 15.23 3.71
CA ALA A 45 40.23 16.25 4.13
C ALA A 45 39.58 17.24 5.12
N GLY A 46 39.94 17.12 6.40
CA GLY A 46 39.37 17.91 7.51
C GLY A 46 38.66 17.07 8.56
N ASP A 47 38.34 15.81 8.24
CA ASP A 47 37.78 14.84 9.18
C ASP A 47 38.88 14.21 10.05
N PRO A 48 38.53 13.62 11.21
CA PRO A 48 39.42 12.72 11.92
C PRO A 48 39.96 11.62 10.99
N GLN A 49 41.29 11.56 10.86
CA GLN A 49 41.99 10.57 10.03
C GLN A 49 42.43 9.37 10.88
N PRO A 50 42.48 8.14 10.33
CA PRO A 50 42.83 6.96 11.10
C PRO A 50 44.17 7.10 11.80
N THR A 51 44.19 6.86 13.12
CA THR A 51 45.41 6.78 13.92
C THR A 51 46.27 5.59 13.49
N TRP A 52 45.62 4.53 13.00
CA TRP A 52 46.26 3.30 12.57
C TRP A 52 45.77 2.83 11.20
N GLN A 53 46.69 2.20 10.46
CA GLN A 53 46.41 1.54 9.19
C GLN A 53 47.05 0.16 9.21
N ASN A 54 46.39 -0.84 8.62
CA ASN A 54 46.86 -2.23 8.55
C ASN A 54 47.36 -2.79 9.91
N SER A 55 46.71 -2.37 11.00
CA SER A 55 47.18 -2.60 12.36
C SER A 55 46.23 -3.53 13.11
N VAL A 56 46.62 -4.80 13.20
CA VAL A 56 45.86 -5.83 13.89
C VAL A 56 45.95 -5.65 15.41
N GLU A 57 44.84 -5.83 16.11
CA GLU A 57 44.77 -5.99 17.57
C GLU A 57 44.69 -7.46 17.96
N SER A 58 43.87 -8.24 17.25
CA SER A 58 43.79 -9.70 17.40
C SER A 58 43.39 -10.35 16.08
N THR A 59 43.98 -11.50 15.75
CA THR A 59 43.62 -12.26 14.54
C THR A 59 43.90 -13.75 14.70
N ALA A 60 43.08 -14.57 14.04
CA ALA A 60 43.35 -15.97 13.77
C ALA A 60 42.83 -16.32 12.38
N GLY A 61 43.53 -17.16 11.61
CA GLY A 61 43.01 -17.68 10.34
C GLY A 61 42.91 -16.68 9.19
N ILE A 62 43.38 -15.43 9.33
CA ILE A 62 43.31 -14.41 8.27
C ILE A 62 44.68 -14.16 7.63
N GLY A 63 44.75 -14.32 6.31
CA GLY A 63 45.85 -13.89 5.46
C GLY A 63 45.53 -12.61 4.68
N GLY A 64 46.50 -12.12 3.90
CA GLY A 64 46.30 -10.96 3.04
C GLY A 64 45.44 -11.24 1.80
N TYR A 65 44.79 -10.20 1.27
CA TYR A 65 43.97 -10.30 0.06
C TYR A 65 44.82 -10.55 -1.21
N CYS A 66 45.99 -9.91 -1.33
CA CYS A 66 46.94 -10.13 -2.43
C CYS A 66 48.36 -9.64 -2.09
N CYS A 67 49.31 -9.81 -3.03
CA CYS A 67 50.57 -9.04 -3.13
C CYS A 67 51.49 -9.02 -1.88
N GLY A 68 51.60 -10.13 -1.14
CA GLY A 68 52.53 -10.27 -0.01
C GLY A 68 52.03 -9.71 1.32
N LEU A 69 50.75 -9.31 1.40
CA LEU A 69 50.10 -8.97 2.67
C LEU A 69 49.94 -10.24 3.53
N THR A 70 50.20 -10.12 4.84
CA THR A 70 50.18 -11.24 5.80
C THR A 70 48.97 -11.27 6.72
N GLY A 71 48.06 -10.30 6.62
CA GLY A 71 46.84 -10.19 7.42
C GLY A 71 45.84 -9.21 6.79
N MET A 72 44.76 -8.88 7.52
CA MET A 72 43.72 -7.97 7.03
C MET A 72 44.27 -6.57 6.75
N GLU A 73 44.02 -6.07 5.55
CA GLU A 73 44.29 -4.69 5.14
C GLU A 73 43.15 -3.78 5.64
N SER A 74 43.50 -2.59 6.13
CA SER A 74 42.55 -1.57 6.57
C SER A 74 43.16 -0.17 6.42
N ALA A 75 42.77 0.58 5.38
CA ALA A 75 43.30 1.92 5.11
C ALA A 75 42.34 2.77 4.24
N PRO A 76 42.32 4.11 4.36
CA PRO A 76 41.56 4.98 3.48
C PRO A 76 41.95 4.83 2.01
N ARG A 77 40.97 4.83 1.11
CA ARG A 77 41.11 4.74 -0.35
C ARG A 77 40.15 5.73 -1.02
N THR A 78 40.50 6.19 -2.22
CA THR A 78 39.68 7.09 -3.05
C THR A 78 38.88 6.36 -4.14
N GLU A 79 38.65 5.06 -3.95
CA GLU A 79 38.16 4.16 -5.01
C GLU A 79 36.63 3.98 -4.97
N THR A 80 36.03 4.00 -3.77
CA THR A 80 34.60 3.71 -3.58
C THR A 80 34.15 4.36 -2.27
N ALA A 81 33.57 5.56 -2.33
CA ALA A 81 33.03 6.29 -1.20
C ALA A 81 31.49 6.34 -1.24
N HIS A 82 30.85 6.41 -0.08
CA HIS A 82 29.40 6.57 0.05
C HIS A 82 29.04 8.04 -0.12
N THR A 83 29.71 8.91 0.63
CA THR A 83 29.70 10.35 0.41
C THR A 83 31.11 10.86 0.17
N GLY A 84 31.26 12.07 -0.38
CA GLY A 84 32.60 12.64 -0.60
C GLY A 84 33.45 11.89 -1.65
N SER A 85 34.70 11.63 -1.31
CA SER A 85 35.76 11.13 -2.18
C SER A 85 36.64 10.03 -1.58
N ALA A 86 36.54 9.76 -0.27
CA ALA A 86 37.35 8.76 0.44
C ALA A 86 36.48 7.79 1.27
N ALA A 87 36.96 6.57 1.48
CA ALA A 87 36.37 5.59 2.38
C ALA A 87 37.44 4.64 2.93
N LEU A 88 37.20 4.04 4.09
CA LEU A 88 38.08 3.03 4.67
C LEU A 88 37.89 1.69 3.98
N MET A 89 38.86 1.26 3.18
CA MET A 89 38.83 -0.08 2.59
C MET A 89 39.26 -1.12 3.62
N TYR A 90 38.62 -2.29 3.59
CA TYR A 90 39.06 -3.50 4.25
C TYR A 90 39.23 -4.66 3.27
N SER A 91 40.24 -5.50 3.47
CA SER A 91 40.44 -6.68 2.62
C SER A 91 41.23 -7.78 3.32
N GLY A 92 40.97 -9.05 2.98
CA GLY A 92 41.72 -10.17 3.51
C GLY A 92 41.34 -11.49 2.85
N THR A 93 41.99 -12.56 3.29
CA THR A 93 41.67 -13.94 2.89
C THR A 93 41.47 -14.78 4.13
N ASP A 94 40.30 -15.39 4.27
CA ASP A 94 40.05 -16.46 5.23
C ASP A 94 40.77 -17.73 4.79
N THR A 95 41.66 -18.22 5.65
CA THR A 95 42.52 -19.39 5.42
C THR A 95 42.19 -20.60 6.29
N SER A 96 41.16 -20.52 7.16
CA SER A 96 40.87 -21.55 8.16
C SER A 96 39.41 -22.01 8.08
N THR A 97 39.20 -23.33 8.00
CA THR A 97 37.86 -23.94 8.00
C THR A 97 37.24 -24.08 9.40
N THR A 98 37.90 -23.58 10.46
CA THR A 98 37.50 -23.81 11.86
C THR A 98 37.21 -22.55 12.65
N SER A 99 38.03 -21.52 12.52
CA SER A 99 37.85 -20.21 13.16
C SER A 99 38.75 -19.20 12.47
N SER A 100 38.14 -18.07 12.09
CA SER A 100 38.79 -16.98 11.37
C SER A 100 38.23 -15.64 11.82
N TYR A 101 39.11 -14.76 12.30
CA TYR A 101 38.76 -13.41 12.69
C TYR A 101 39.95 -12.45 12.55
N SER A 102 39.67 -11.18 12.32
CA SER A 102 40.64 -10.10 12.45
C SER A 102 39.96 -8.85 12.97
N TYR A 103 40.52 -8.28 14.03
CA TYR A 103 40.09 -7.03 14.64
C TYR A 103 41.21 -6.01 14.41
N ASN A 104 41.03 -5.07 13.48
CA ASN A 104 42.02 -4.06 13.15
C ASN A 104 41.67 -2.72 13.79
N ARG A 105 42.67 -2.09 14.41
CA ARG A 105 42.57 -0.75 14.99
C ARG A 105 42.53 0.30 13.90
N ILE A 106 41.61 1.25 14.02
CA ILE A 106 41.47 2.37 13.09
C ILE A 106 41.69 3.70 13.82
N PHE A 107 40.96 3.95 14.92
CA PHE A 107 41.03 5.22 15.66
C PHE A 107 41.30 5.02 17.14
N ASP A 108 42.12 5.91 17.69
CA ASP A 108 42.29 6.16 19.13
C ASP A 108 41.35 7.29 19.53
N VAL A 109 40.47 7.06 20.49
CA VAL A 109 39.41 8.01 20.85
C VAL A 109 39.18 8.02 22.37
N ASP A 110 38.52 9.08 22.87
CA ASP A 110 38.11 9.19 24.27
C ASP A 110 36.67 9.71 24.30
N LEU A 111 35.71 8.82 24.04
CA LEU A 111 34.30 9.19 23.84
C LEU A 111 33.41 8.60 24.93
N PRO A 112 32.82 9.42 25.81
CA PRO A 112 31.88 8.93 26.81
C PRO A 112 30.58 8.44 26.15
N VAL A 113 30.10 7.29 26.60
CA VAL A 113 28.84 6.71 26.13
C VAL A 113 27.71 7.07 27.10
N THR A 114 26.70 7.75 26.58
CA THR A 114 25.45 8.05 27.29
C THR A 114 24.38 7.02 26.96
N ALA A 115 23.26 7.02 27.70
CA ALA A 115 22.10 6.18 27.38
C ALA A 115 21.52 6.45 25.98
N ALA A 116 21.77 7.62 25.40
CA ALA A 116 21.27 7.98 24.09
C ALA A 116 22.32 7.87 22.98
N THR A 117 23.53 7.41 23.30
CA THR A 117 24.62 7.33 22.32
C THR A 117 24.33 6.28 21.26
N THR A 118 24.53 6.66 19.99
CA THR A 118 24.31 5.84 18.81
C THR A 118 25.60 5.72 18.01
N LEU A 119 25.89 4.50 17.53
CA LEU A 119 26.89 4.21 16.51
C LEU A 119 26.18 4.10 15.16
N SER A 120 26.69 4.74 14.11
CA SER A 120 26.28 4.47 12.74
C SER A 120 27.47 4.42 11.79
N TYR A 121 27.36 3.63 10.73
CA TYR A 121 28.34 3.57 9.65
C TYR A 121 27.72 2.98 8.39
N TRP A 122 28.30 3.30 7.24
CA TRP A 122 27.98 2.65 5.97
C TRP A 122 29.02 1.59 5.67
N VAL A 123 28.57 0.45 5.13
CA VAL A 123 29.43 -0.64 4.69
C VAL A 123 29.07 -1.11 3.29
N TYR A 124 30.08 -1.28 2.44
CA TYR A 124 29.98 -1.79 1.07
C TYR A 124 30.77 -3.10 0.95
N PRO A 125 30.14 -4.27 1.18
CA PRO A 125 30.78 -5.55 0.91
C PRO A 125 30.83 -5.84 -0.58
N GLN A 126 31.98 -6.24 -1.13
CA GLN A 126 32.09 -6.62 -2.54
C GLN A 126 31.69 -8.09 -2.79
N SER A 127 31.03 -8.36 -3.91
CA SER A 127 30.67 -9.73 -4.33
C SER A 127 31.90 -10.62 -4.52
N GLY A 128 31.75 -11.91 -4.21
CA GLY A 128 32.86 -12.86 -4.21
C GLY A 128 33.62 -12.90 -2.88
N GLY A 129 33.13 -12.20 -1.86
CA GLY A 129 33.60 -12.32 -0.49
C GLY A 129 32.51 -12.57 0.55
N HIS A 130 32.80 -12.20 1.80
CA HIS A 130 31.98 -12.50 2.97
C HIS A 130 31.34 -11.23 3.57
N LEU A 131 30.14 -11.37 4.13
CA LEU A 131 29.38 -10.27 4.75
C LEU A 131 29.70 -10.10 6.24
N ASP A 132 30.57 -10.94 6.79
CA ASP A 132 30.86 -11.05 8.22
C ASP A 132 31.78 -9.92 8.72
N VAL A 133 31.36 -8.67 8.55
CA VAL A 133 32.11 -7.45 8.89
C VAL A 133 31.28 -6.53 9.80
N ALA A 134 31.93 -5.85 10.74
CA ALA A 134 31.31 -4.80 11.55
C ALA A 134 32.32 -3.76 12.04
N VAL A 135 31.84 -2.59 12.43
CA VAL A 135 32.59 -1.69 13.33
C VAL A 135 32.43 -2.24 14.75
N ASP A 136 33.54 -2.35 15.47
CA ASP A 136 33.56 -2.75 16.87
C ASP A 136 34.23 -1.66 17.71
N LEU A 137 33.84 -1.57 18.98
CA LEU A 137 34.35 -0.56 19.91
C LEU A 137 35.00 -1.26 21.10
N VAL A 138 36.18 -0.81 21.48
CA VAL A 138 36.84 -1.23 22.72
C VAL A 138 36.68 -0.13 23.75
N PHE A 139 36.28 -0.49 24.96
CA PHE A 139 36.09 0.44 26.06
C PHE A 139 37.31 0.46 26.99
N THR A 140 37.48 1.55 27.74
CA THR A 140 38.60 1.75 28.68
C THR A 140 38.69 0.69 29.79
N ASP A 141 37.62 -0.04 30.06
CA ASP A 141 37.57 -1.17 31.00
C ASP A 141 37.98 -2.52 30.36
N GLY A 142 38.34 -2.52 29.07
CA GLY A 142 38.74 -3.70 28.29
C GLY A 142 37.58 -4.50 27.70
N SER A 143 36.33 -4.12 27.98
CA SER A 143 35.16 -4.73 27.34
C SER A 143 34.97 -4.25 25.89
N THR A 144 34.08 -4.91 25.14
CA THR A 144 33.88 -4.63 23.70
C THR A 144 32.40 -4.53 23.33
N LEU A 145 32.11 -3.85 22.21
CA LEU A 145 30.73 -3.71 21.73
C LEU A 145 30.18 -5.06 21.23
N ARG A 146 30.98 -5.84 20.50
CA ARG A 146 30.60 -7.17 19.99
C ARG A 146 30.07 -8.14 21.07
N ASP A 147 30.57 -7.99 22.31
CA ASP A 147 30.21 -8.84 23.45
C ASP A 147 29.17 -8.20 24.39
N SER A 148 28.72 -6.97 24.10
CA SER A 148 27.76 -6.22 24.93
C SER A 148 26.30 -6.65 24.78
N GLY A 149 26.00 -7.39 23.71
CA GLY A 149 24.62 -7.70 23.30
C GLY A 149 23.92 -6.57 22.54
N ALA A 150 24.62 -5.49 22.18
CA ALA A 150 24.10 -4.44 21.32
C ALA A 150 23.61 -5.00 19.98
N VAL A 151 22.48 -4.48 19.51
CA VAL A 151 21.87 -4.84 18.24
C VAL A 151 21.80 -3.64 17.32
N ASP A 152 21.87 -3.89 16.03
CA ASP A 152 21.65 -2.91 14.99
C ASP A 152 20.15 -2.55 14.89
N GLN A 153 19.86 -1.71 13.93
CA GLN A 153 18.55 -1.14 13.74
C GLN A 153 17.49 -2.18 13.35
N ARG A 154 17.93 -3.30 12.77
CA ARG A 154 17.11 -4.46 12.38
C ARG A 154 16.95 -5.46 13.53
N GLY A 155 17.69 -5.30 14.62
CA GLY A 155 17.71 -6.20 15.77
C GLY A 155 18.78 -7.29 15.69
N ILE A 156 19.67 -7.23 14.69
CA ILE A 156 20.78 -8.17 14.51
C ILE A 156 21.94 -7.72 15.40
N ARG A 157 22.61 -8.63 16.12
CA ARG A 157 23.75 -8.25 16.96
C ARG A 157 24.82 -7.48 16.16
N VAL A 158 25.38 -6.43 16.74
CA VAL A 158 26.52 -5.68 16.18
C VAL A 158 27.80 -6.47 16.41
N HIS A 159 27.90 -7.59 15.70
CA HIS A 159 29.01 -8.51 15.74
C HIS A 159 29.19 -9.06 14.33
N PRO A 160 30.43 -9.16 13.79
CA PRO A 160 30.64 -9.46 12.37
C PRO A 160 29.92 -10.74 11.90
N ALA A 161 30.08 -11.86 12.62
CA ALA A 161 29.39 -13.11 12.31
C ALA A 161 27.84 -13.02 12.25
N PHE A 162 27.23 -12.21 13.10
CA PHE A 162 25.78 -12.03 13.13
C PHE A 162 25.32 -11.08 12.02
N GLN A 163 26.11 -10.06 11.70
CA GLN A 163 25.85 -9.18 10.56
C GLN A 163 25.91 -9.95 9.23
N GLY A 164 26.88 -10.86 9.08
CA GLY A 164 27.01 -11.68 7.88
C GLY A 164 25.89 -12.71 7.72
N SER A 165 25.56 -13.44 8.79
CA SER A 165 24.52 -14.48 8.78
C SER A 165 23.09 -13.95 8.92
N GLY A 166 22.91 -12.74 9.45
CA GLY A 166 21.63 -12.13 9.84
C GLY A 166 20.78 -11.57 8.70
N SER A 167 21.22 -11.69 7.43
CA SER A 167 20.54 -11.21 6.21
C SER A 167 20.39 -9.69 6.04
N GLY A 168 21.02 -8.87 6.89
CA GLY A 168 20.89 -7.40 6.84
C GLY A 168 21.81 -6.68 5.84
N LEU A 169 22.94 -7.29 5.46
CA LEU A 169 23.90 -6.72 4.50
C LEU A 169 23.74 -7.39 3.12
N ALA A 170 23.91 -6.59 2.07
CA ALA A 170 23.92 -7.08 0.70
C ALA A 170 25.18 -6.61 -0.04
N PHE A 171 25.65 -7.48 -0.94
CA PHE A 171 26.85 -7.23 -1.75
C PHE A 171 26.64 -6.11 -2.76
N ASN A 172 27.74 -5.45 -3.10
CA ASN A 172 27.85 -4.43 -4.15
C ASN A 172 26.90 -3.23 -4.00
N GLN A 173 26.48 -2.94 -2.77
CA GLN A 173 25.75 -1.74 -2.44
C GLN A 173 26.14 -1.25 -1.05
N TRP A 174 25.90 0.04 -0.79
CA TRP A 174 26.07 0.62 0.52
C TRP A 174 24.95 0.20 1.45
N ASN A 175 25.31 -0.31 2.63
CA ASN A 175 24.40 -0.75 3.66
C ASN A 175 24.61 0.13 4.89
N LEU A 176 23.55 0.77 5.38
CA LEU A 176 23.60 1.48 6.65
C LEU A 176 23.48 0.49 7.80
N VAL A 177 24.36 0.61 8.79
CA VAL A 177 24.25 -0.05 10.10
C VAL A 177 24.17 1.05 11.16
N THR A 178 23.16 0.98 12.01
CA THR A 178 22.97 1.92 13.12
C THR A 178 22.63 1.14 14.39
N SER A 179 23.17 1.53 15.54
CA SER A 179 22.91 0.87 16.82
C SER A 179 22.89 1.88 17.95
N ARG A 180 21.84 1.85 18.78
CA ARG A 180 21.78 2.61 20.04
C ARG A 180 22.62 1.90 21.10
N ILE A 181 23.93 2.03 20.98
CA ILE A 181 24.89 1.34 21.85
C ILE A 181 24.71 1.72 23.33
N GLY A 182 24.17 2.91 23.62
CA GLY A 182 23.83 3.36 24.97
C GLY A 182 22.94 2.40 25.76
N ASP A 183 22.07 1.63 25.10
CA ASP A 183 21.19 0.65 25.76
C ASP A 183 21.96 -0.47 26.48
N ASN A 184 23.18 -0.76 26.04
CA ASN A 184 24.00 -1.86 26.54
C ASN A 184 25.26 -1.39 27.28
N VAL A 185 25.80 -0.22 26.92
CA VAL A 185 27.14 0.21 27.36
C VAL A 185 27.20 1.65 27.88
N ALA A 186 26.07 2.26 28.24
CA ALA A 186 26.05 3.57 28.88
C ALA A 186 26.95 3.62 30.14
N GLY A 187 27.66 4.73 30.31
CA GLY A 187 28.61 4.96 31.40
C GLY A 187 30.03 4.44 31.12
N ARG A 188 30.25 3.75 30.00
CA ARG A 188 31.59 3.38 29.50
C ARG A 188 32.17 4.50 28.64
N THR A 189 33.47 4.43 28.39
CA THR A 189 34.20 5.34 27.49
C THR A 189 34.80 4.52 26.36
N VAL A 190 34.51 4.88 25.11
CA VAL A 190 35.16 4.29 23.93
C VAL A 190 36.61 4.74 23.91
N ASP A 191 37.50 3.76 23.89
CA ASP A 191 38.96 3.91 23.85
C ASP A 191 39.48 3.72 22.41
N ARG A 192 38.92 2.75 21.68
CA ARG A 192 39.30 2.48 20.29
C ARG A 192 38.12 2.12 19.41
N ILE A 193 38.19 2.56 18.15
CA ILE A 193 37.30 2.13 17.07
C ILE A 193 38.04 1.13 16.20
N LEU A 194 37.46 -0.05 16.03
CA LEU A 194 37.98 -1.15 15.24
C LEU A 194 37.10 -1.42 14.01
N ILE A 195 37.72 -1.99 12.99
CA ILE A 195 37.00 -2.77 11.98
C ILE A 195 37.26 -4.25 12.22
N ALA A 196 36.20 -5.04 12.22
CA ALA A 196 36.23 -6.44 12.57
C ALA A 196 35.69 -7.32 11.44
N TYR A 197 36.38 -8.42 11.18
CA TYR A 197 35.90 -9.56 10.41
C TYR A 197 35.88 -10.79 11.34
N ASP A 198 34.79 -11.56 11.34
CA ASP A 198 34.66 -12.77 12.18
C ASP A 198 33.58 -13.68 11.59
N GLN A 199 33.95 -14.84 11.04
CA GLN A 199 33.03 -15.73 10.34
C GLN A 199 32.93 -17.11 11.03
N PRO A 200 31.74 -17.75 11.09
CA PRO A 200 31.64 -19.04 11.76
C PRO A 200 32.34 -20.21 11.04
N LEU A 201 32.24 -20.41 9.72
CA LEU A 201 32.80 -21.59 9.03
C LEU A 201 32.88 -21.43 7.48
N ASN A 202 33.92 -20.82 6.90
CA ASN A 202 34.19 -20.86 5.44
C ASN A 202 35.66 -20.51 5.11
N THR A 203 36.07 -20.61 3.84
CA THR A 203 37.36 -20.09 3.34
C THR A 203 37.11 -19.24 2.09
N GLY A 204 37.83 -18.13 1.92
CA GLY A 204 37.63 -17.24 0.78
C GLY A 204 38.21 -15.84 0.99
N THR A 205 38.26 -15.05 -0.07
CA THR A 205 38.66 -13.64 0.01
C THR A 205 37.50 -12.79 0.50
N PHE A 206 37.74 -11.75 1.28
CA PHE A 206 36.75 -10.71 1.56
C PHE A 206 37.35 -9.33 1.27
N ARG A 207 36.52 -8.42 0.77
CA ARG A 207 36.89 -7.04 0.51
C ARG A 207 35.65 -6.15 0.57
N GLY A 208 35.83 -4.93 1.04
CA GLY A 208 34.80 -3.91 1.01
C GLY A 208 35.30 -2.56 1.50
N TYR A 209 34.34 -1.67 1.74
CA TYR A 209 34.60 -0.31 2.21
C TYR A 209 33.67 0.05 3.37
N LEU A 210 34.13 0.91 4.27
CA LEU A 210 33.34 1.59 5.28
C LEU A 210 33.43 3.10 5.10
N ASP A 211 32.32 3.77 5.38
CA ASP A 211 32.24 5.22 5.26
C ASP A 211 31.29 5.82 6.31
N ASP A 212 31.40 7.13 6.51
CA ASP A 212 30.63 7.96 7.44
C ASP A 212 30.45 7.32 8.84
N ILE A 213 31.55 6.92 9.50
CA ILE A 213 31.49 6.39 10.87
C ILE A 213 31.14 7.53 11.83
N SER A 214 30.09 7.33 12.60
CA SER A 214 29.57 8.30 13.57
C SER A 214 29.29 7.65 14.92
N ILE A 215 29.76 8.27 16.00
CA ILE A 215 29.41 7.96 17.39
C ILE A 215 28.95 9.26 18.02
N GLN A 216 27.65 9.40 18.24
CA GLN A 216 27.05 10.66 18.69
C GLN A 216 26.19 10.45 19.91
N ALA A 217 26.16 11.44 20.80
CA ALA A 217 25.15 11.53 21.86
C ALA A 217 23.79 11.83 21.23
N GLY A 218 23.05 10.79 20.83
CA GLY A 218 21.75 10.93 20.20
C GLY A 218 20.77 11.71 21.08
N GLY A 219 19.82 12.40 20.44
CA GLY A 219 18.65 12.98 21.11
C GLY A 219 17.45 12.06 20.94
N ALA A 220 16.63 11.90 21.99
CA ALA A 220 15.29 11.36 21.79
C ALA A 220 14.50 12.31 20.87
N PRO A 221 13.67 11.80 19.95
CA PRO A 221 12.80 12.66 19.14
C PRO A 221 11.92 13.51 20.07
N ALA A 222 11.77 14.80 19.75
CA ALA A 222 10.99 15.70 20.59
C ALA A 222 9.48 15.37 20.54
N ARG A 223 9.02 14.80 19.42
CA ARG A 223 7.62 14.42 19.18
C ARG A 223 7.49 13.26 18.17
N LEU A 224 6.30 12.69 18.07
CA LEU A 224 6.04 11.51 17.21
C LEU A 224 6.20 11.82 15.72
N SER A 225 5.75 13.01 15.30
CA SER A 225 5.85 13.42 13.89
C SER A 225 7.29 13.66 13.41
N ASP A 226 8.28 13.79 14.32
CA ASP A 226 9.71 13.82 13.97
C ASP A 226 10.25 12.44 13.58
N LEU A 227 9.57 11.36 13.99
CA LEU A 227 9.91 9.98 13.63
C LEU A 227 9.47 9.61 12.21
N VAL A 228 8.68 10.45 11.54
CA VAL A 228 8.29 10.19 10.14
C VAL A 228 9.44 10.57 9.21
N ASP A 229 9.79 9.70 8.26
CA ASP A 229 10.58 10.05 7.07
C ASP A 229 9.71 9.86 5.82
N THR A 230 9.41 10.94 5.12
CA THR A 230 8.53 10.91 3.94
C THR A 230 9.25 10.50 2.66
N ARG A 231 10.58 10.32 2.69
CA ARG A 231 11.37 9.80 1.54
C ARG A 231 11.38 8.27 1.50
N ARG A 232 10.85 7.64 2.55
CA ARG A 232 10.76 6.19 2.65
C ARG A 232 9.94 5.64 1.47
N GLY A 233 10.63 4.92 0.58
CA GLY A 233 10.10 4.28 -0.62
C GLY A 233 10.26 5.08 -1.91
N SER A 234 10.93 6.23 -1.87
CA SER A 234 11.13 7.09 -3.05
C SER A 234 12.37 6.76 -3.88
N ASN A 235 13.15 5.74 -3.49
CA ASN A 235 14.21 5.19 -4.34
C ASN A 235 13.65 4.08 -5.23
N SER A 236 12.71 4.45 -6.09
CA SER A 236 11.96 3.54 -6.94
C SER A 236 12.09 3.97 -8.40
N THR A 237 11.90 3.03 -9.32
CA THR A 237 11.82 3.28 -10.77
C THR A 237 10.66 2.48 -11.35
N GLY A 238 10.28 2.77 -12.60
CA GLY A 238 9.25 1.99 -13.29
C GLY A 238 9.59 0.51 -13.54
N SER A 239 10.83 0.08 -13.31
CA SER A 239 11.24 -1.33 -13.43
C SER A 239 11.46 -2.03 -12.10
N TYR A 240 11.47 -1.29 -10.98
CA TYR A 240 11.71 -1.82 -9.65
C TYR A 240 11.21 -0.84 -8.58
N SER A 241 10.29 -1.30 -7.75
CA SER A 241 9.72 -0.55 -6.65
C SER A 241 10.41 -0.82 -5.32
N ARG A 242 10.63 0.27 -4.59
CA ARG A 242 10.93 0.28 -3.15
C ARG A 242 9.79 0.92 -2.35
N GLY A 243 8.63 1.10 -2.97
CA GLY A 243 7.44 1.75 -2.44
C GLY A 243 6.72 2.64 -3.46
N ASN A 244 7.42 3.05 -4.54
CA ASN A 244 6.93 4.03 -5.53
C ASN A 244 6.28 5.27 -4.90
N THR A 245 6.89 5.78 -3.83
CA THR A 245 6.38 6.92 -3.06
C THR A 245 7.13 8.22 -3.36
N PHE A 246 6.59 9.35 -2.92
CA PHE A 246 7.26 10.64 -2.89
C PHE A 246 7.15 11.32 -1.50
N PRO A 247 8.02 12.31 -1.20
CA PRO A 247 8.01 13.04 0.07
C PRO A 247 6.89 14.10 0.16
N GLY A 248 5.65 13.63 0.31
CA GLY A 248 4.46 14.48 0.46
C GLY A 248 4.29 15.06 1.87
N THR A 249 4.57 16.34 2.05
CA THR A 249 4.21 17.08 3.28
C THR A 249 2.74 17.47 3.23
N THR A 250 1.94 17.05 4.22
CA THR A 250 0.48 17.20 4.23
C THR A 250 -0.09 17.10 5.65
N VAL A 251 -1.41 17.08 5.79
CA VAL A 251 -2.14 16.66 7.01
C VAL A 251 -2.80 15.30 6.75
N PRO A 252 -3.22 14.54 7.78
CA PRO A 252 -3.86 13.24 7.57
C PRO A 252 -5.05 13.34 6.59
N ASN A 253 -5.07 12.53 5.53
CA ASN A 253 -6.03 12.50 4.43
C ASN A 253 -6.23 13.88 3.76
N GLY A 254 -5.17 14.69 3.71
CA GLY A 254 -5.22 16.08 3.27
C GLY A 254 -5.69 16.27 1.84
N PHE A 255 -6.25 17.42 1.53
CA PHE A 255 -6.72 17.78 0.19
C PHE A 255 -5.55 17.97 -0.78
N ASN A 256 -4.47 18.63 -0.35
CA ASN A 256 -3.23 18.75 -1.12
C ASN A 256 -2.07 18.01 -0.46
N PHE A 257 -1.19 17.46 -1.29
CA PHE A 257 0.19 17.19 -0.90
C PHE A 257 1.11 18.30 -1.40
N TRP A 258 2.10 18.66 -0.58
CA TRP A 258 3.19 19.54 -0.99
C TRP A 258 4.50 18.76 -1.04
N THR A 259 5.20 18.80 -2.16
CA THR A 259 6.39 17.96 -2.37
C THR A 259 7.48 18.70 -3.15
N PRO A 260 8.77 18.42 -2.89
CA PRO A 260 9.82 18.70 -3.88
C PRO A 260 9.57 17.92 -5.17
N ILE A 261 10.02 18.50 -6.29
CA ILE A 261 9.88 17.92 -7.62
C ILE A 261 11.27 17.83 -8.24
N THR A 262 11.73 16.62 -8.54
CA THR A 262 13.00 16.37 -9.23
C THR A 262 12.83 16.28 -10.75
N ASN A 263 11.61 15.98 -11.21
CA ASN A 263 11.22 15.99 -12.61
C ASN A 263 9.97 16.85 -12.83
N GLY A 264 10.16 18.12 -13.19
CA GLY A 264 9.11 19.12 -13.40
C GLY A 264 8.20 18.86 -14.60
N ASN A 265 8.56 17.91 -15.47
CA ASN A 265 7.72 17.49 -16.59
C ASN A 265 6.94 16.19 -16.32
N SER A 266 7.12 15.56 -15.16
CA SER A 266 6.45 14.30 -14.84
C SER A 266 5.22 14.51 -13.96
N ASP A 267 4.18 13.78 -14.32
CA ASP A 267 2.96 13.54 -13.55
C ASP A 267 2.91 12.10 -13.01
N SER A 268 4.04 11.40 -12.91
CA SER A 268 4.13 10.02 -12.39
C SER A 268 5.33 9.85 -11.44
N TRP A 269 6.57 10.03 -11.91
CA TRP A 269 7.74 10.02 -11.01
C TRP A 269 8.20 11.46 -10.75
N LEU A 270 7.40 12.15 -9.94
CA LEU A 270 7.63 13.57 -9.61
C LEU A 270 8.85 13.78 -8.68
N TYR A 271 9.22 12.76 -7.89
CA TYR A 271 10.42 12.76 -7.06
C TYR A 271 11.16 11.42 -7.16
N GLU A 272 12.47 11.47 -7.38
CA GLU A 272 13.37 10.30 -7.36
C GLU A 272 14.49 10.53 -6.34
N TYR A 273 14.65 9.61 -5.38
CA TYR A 273 15.67 9.73 -4.33
C TYR A 273 17.09 9.88 -4.91
N LYS A 274 17.39 9.22 -6.02
CA LYS A 274 18.72 9.29 -6.64
C LYS A 274 19.03 10.61 -7.35
N SER A 275 18.04 11.48 -7.53
CA SER A 275 18.26 12.77 -8.18
C SER A 275 19.10 13.68 -7.30
N THR A 276 20.15 14.25 -7.88
CA THR A 276 20.98 15.28 -7.22
C THR A 276 20.50 16.70 -7.50
N THR A 277 19.36 16.85 -8.18
CA THR A 277 18.78 18.14 -8.52
C THR A 277 17.28 18.21 -8.25
N VAL A 278 16.84 19.38 -7.78
CA VAL A 278 15.42 19.73 -7.62
C VAL A 278 15.05 20.79 -8.67
N GLN A 279 13.90 20.61 -9.30
CA GLN A 279 13.37 21.47 -10.37
C GLN A 279 12.22 22.37 -9.90
N GLY A 280 11.67 22.11 -8.71
CA GLY A 280 10.67 22.96 -8.09
C GLY A 280 10.07 22.33 -6.84
N PHE A 281 9.05 22.99 -6.31
CA PHE A 281 8.19 22.50 -5.23
C PHE A 281 6.76 22.64 -5.70
N GLY A 282 5.90 21.65 -5.49
CA GLY A 282 4.56 21.72 -6.05
C GLY A 282 3.48 21.06 -5.21
N ILE A 283 2.25 21.33 -5.65
CA ILE A 283 1.04 20.68 -5.19
C ILE A 283 0.88 19.39 -5.99
N SER A 284 0.60 18.28 -5.31
CA SER A 284 0.32 16.98 -5.91
C SER A 284 -0.93 16.35 -5.33
N HIS A 285 -1.62 15.56 -6.15
CA HIS A 285 -2.70 14.67 -5.78
C HIS A 285 -2.44 13.24 -6.24
N GLU A 286 -1.20 12.92 -6.62
CA GLU A 286 -0.84 11.62 -7.16
C GLU A 286 -1.06 10.52 -6.11
N PRO A 287 -1.86 9.46 -6.41
CA PRO A 287 -1.98 8.30 -5.54
C PRO A 287 -0.90 7.24 -5.79
N SER A 288 -0.40 7.15 -7.02
CA SER A 288 0.71 6.29 -7.42
C SER A 288 1.21 6.75 -8.79
N PRO A 289 2.47 6.42 -9.16
CA PRO A 289 3.00 6.79 -10.48
C PRO A 289 2.20 6.16 -11.64
N TRP A 290 1.54 5.03 -11.39
CA TRP A 290 0.73 4.29 -12.37
C TRP A 290 -0.60 4.98 -12.71
N ILE A 291 -1.16 5.72 -11.75
CA ILE A 291 -2.36 6.55 -11.95
C ILE A 291 -1.96 7.94 -12.45
N GLY A 292 -0.87 8.45 -11.89
CA GLY A 292 -0.33 9.77 -12.11
C GLY A 292 -1.14 10.89 -11.47
N ASP A 293 -0.65 12.11 -11.63
CA ASP A 293 -1.10 13.30 -10.94
C ASP A 293 -2.18 14.06 -11.74
N TYR A 294 -2.90 14.96 -11.07
CA TYR A 294 -3.80 15.96 -11.65
C TYR A 294 -3.73 17.28 -10.86
N GLY A 295 -4.03 18.40 -11.52
CA GLY A 295 -4.04 19.71 -10.85
C GLY A 295 -2.68 20.13 -10.26
N GLN A 296 -1.57 19.78 -10.91
CA GLN A 296 -0.23 20.05 -10.40
C GLN A 296 0.22 21.49 -10.74
N LEU A 297 0.55 22.28 -9.72
CA LEU A 297 1.14 23.62 -9.83
C LEU A 297 2.50 23.62 -9.11
N GLN A 298 3.52 24.15 -9.77
CA GLN A 298 4.90 24.17 -9.28
C GLN A 298 5.37 25.59 -9.01
N VAL A 299 6.26 25.75 -8.03
CA VAL A 299 6.95 26.99 -7.71
C VAL A 299 8.45 26.76 -7.58
N MET A 300 9.26 27.68 -8.09
CA MET A 300 10.72 27.61 -7.99
C MET A 300 11.32 28.98 -7.63
N PRO A 301 11.91 29.15 -6.44
CA PRO A 301 12.66 30.35 -6.08
C PRO A 301 14.06 30.33 -6.71
N MET A 302 14.53 31.46 -7.22
CA MET A 302 15.83 31.60 -7.88
C MET A 302 16.46 32.96 -7.57
N THR A 303 17.79 33.04 -7.67
CA THR A 303 18.54 34.31 -7.79
C THR A 303 18.94 34.55 -9.25
N GLY A 304 19.03 35.82 -9.64
CA GLY A 304 19.37 36.25 -11.00
C GLY A 304 18.19 36.23 -11.98
N GLY A 305 18.50 35.99 -13.26
CA GLY A 305 17.52 36.01 -14.35
C GLY A 305 16.53 34.84 -14.33
N VAL A 306 15.39 35.02 -15.02
CA VAL A 306 14.33 34.00 -15.12
C VAL A 306 14.81 32.82 -15.96
N LYS A 307 14.85 31.63 -15.36
CA LYS A 307 15.03 30.35 -16.06
C LYS A 307 13.71 29.60 -15.99
N SER A 308 13.05 29.40 -17.13
CA SER A 308 11.66 28.91 -17.13
C SER A 308 11.53 27.40 -17.31
N THR A 309 12.37 26.75 -18.13
CA THR A 309 12.29 25.29 -18.32
C THR A 309 12.78 24.54 -17.08
N PRO A 310 12.22 23.35 -16.78
CA PRO A 310 12.65 22.55 -15.63
C PRO A 310 14.16 22.26 -15.61
N ASP A 311 14.76 21.96 -16.78
CA ASP A 311 16.20 21.72 -16.88
C ASP A 311 17.04 22.98 -16.62
N ALA A 312 16.60 24.15 -17.10
CA ALA A 312 17.33 25.40 -16.89
C ALA A 312 17.24 25.89 -15.44
N ARG A 313 16.08 25.71 -14.78
CA ARG A 313 15.84 26.20 -13.43
C ARG A 313 16.40 25.33 -12.32
N LYS A 314 16.79 24.08 -12.61
CA LYS A 314 17.22 23.10 -11.60
C LYS A 314 18.31 23.63 -10.67
N SER A 315 18.20 23.28 -9.39
CA SER A 315 19.25 23.49 -8.40
C SER A 315 19.84 22.16 -7.98
N THR A 316 21.15 22.10 -7.76
CA THR A 316 21.73 21.00 -6.98
C THR A 316 21.26 21.09 -5.53
N PHE A 317 21.10 19.94 -4.89
CA PHE A 317 20.81 19.80 -3.47
C PHE A 317 21.44 18.50 -2.94
N LYS A 318 21.46 18.32 -1.62
CA LYS A 318 21.97 17.11 -0.95
C LYS A 318 20.98 16.62 0.09
N HIS A 319 20.80 15.31 0.22
CA HIS A 319 19.93 14.73 1.26
C HIS A 319 20.40 15.01 2.69
N SER A 320 21.70 15.26 2.89
CA SER A 320 22.23 15.69 4.19
C SER A 320 21.73 17.07 4.65
N ASN A 321 21.27 17.91 3.72
CA ASN A 321 20.63 19.20 3.99
C ASN A 321 19.11 19.14 3.82
N GLU A 322 18.55 17.96 3.57
CA GLU A 322 17.14 17.74 3.33
C GLU A 322 16.46 17.20 4.59
N VAL A 323 15.42 17.89 5.03
CA VAL A 323 14.52 17.44 6.09
C VAL A 323 13.16 17.17 5.46
N ALA A 324 12.69 15.93 5.54
CA ALA A 324 11.45 15.49 4.92
C ALA A 324 10.55 14.79 5.96
N LYS A 325 9.62 15.56 6.53
CA LYS A 325 8.69 15.14 7.59
C LYS A 325 7.25 15.30 7.13
N ALA A 326 6.32 14.61 7.78
CA ALA A 326 4.90 14.68 7.44
C ALA A 326 4.35 16.13 7.44
N HIS A 327 4.86 16.96 8.36
CA HIS A 327 4.39 18.32 8.64
C HIS A 327 5.37 19.41 8.17
N TYR A 328 6.54 19.05 7.64
CA TYR A 328 7.60 20.00 7.33
C TYR A 328 8.58 19.44 6.30
N TYR A 329 8.86 20.24 5.27
CA TYR A 329 9.94 19.98 4.33
C TYR A 329 10.94 21.13 4.33
N LYS A 330 12.25 20.83 4.22
CA LYS A 330 13.32 21.80 4.04
C LYS A 330 14.41 21.24 3.14
N THR A 331 14.96 22.06 2.24
CA THR A 331 16.20 21.76 1.53
C THR A 331 17.00 23.01 1.18
N GLN A 332 18.30 22.83 0.91
CA GLN A 332 19.17 23.89 0.40
C GLN A 332 19.26 23.81 -1.12
N LEU A 333 18.99 24.92 -1.80
CA LEU A 333 19.20 25.11 -3.23
C LEU A 333 20.60 25.67 -3.45
N ASP A 334 21.59 24.79 -3.62
CA ASP A 334 23.01 25.17 -3.70
C ASP A 334 23.30 26.10 -4.89
N THR A 335 22.65 25.89 -6.04
CA THR A 335 22.81 26.72 -7.25
C THR A 335 22.43 28.18 -7.01
N TYR A 336 21.48 28.43 -6.12
CA TYR A 336 20.92 29.77 -5.89
C TYR A 336 21.26 30.36 -4.52
N GLY A 337 21.86 29.57 -3.62
CA GLY A 337 22.12 29.97 -2.24
C GLY A 337 20.85 30.16 -1.41
N ILE A 338 19.73 29.52 -1.78
CA ILE A 338 18.41 29.70 -1.15
C ILE A 338 18.07 28.48 -0.28
N THR A 339 17.64 28.69 0.96
CA THR A 339 16.96 27.62 1.72
C THR A 339 15.47 27.68 1.44
N ALA A 340 14.87 26.56 1.03
CA ALA A 340 13.43 26.43 0.79
C ALA A 340 12.78 25.57 1.86
N GLU A 341 11.64 26.02 2.38
CA GLU A 341 10.89 25.38 3.46
C GLU A 341 9.39 25.35 3.16
N ILE A 342 8.68 24.29 3.58
CA ILE A 342 7.24 24.11 3.36
C ILE A 342 6.56 23.61 4.65
N ALA A 343 5.43 24.21 5.01
CA ALA A 343 4.52 23.73 6.06
C ALA A 343 3.08 23.66 5.51
N PRO A 344 2.36 22.53 5.66
CA PRO A 344 1.08 22.31 5.00
C PRO A 344 -0.10 22.69 5.90
N THR A 345 -1.25 22.94 5.28
CA THR A 345 -2.58 22.76 5.87
C THR A 345 -3.39 21.79 4.99
N ASP A 346 -4.72 21.72 5.11
CA ASP A 346 -5.53 20.81 4.29
C ASP A 346 -5.55 21.27 2.82
N HIS A 347 -6.02 22.51 2.58
CA HIS A 347 -6.16 23.11 1.24
C HIS A 347 -5.06 24.13 0.91
N ALA A 348 -4.15 24.42 1.84
CA ALA A 348 -3.12 25.45 1.68
C ALA A 348 -1.72 24.97 2.09
N GLY A 349 -0.73 25.83 1.84
CA GLY A 349 0.66 25.65 2.24
C GLY A 349 1.34 26.99 2.46
N ALA A 350 2.16 27.06 3.50
CA ALA A 350 3.09 28.16 3.75
C ALA A 350 4.47 27.74 3.26
N LEU A 351 5.02 28.49 2.31
CA LEU A 351 6.36 28.32 1.79
C LEU A 351 7.23 29.48 2.25
N ARG A 352 8.45 29.18 2.69
CA ARG A 352 9.43 30.18 3.15
C ARG A 352 10.73 29.98 2.40
N PHE A 353 11.22 31.06 1.81
CA PHE A 353 12.47 31.08 1.07
C PHE A 353 13.44 32.05 1.75
N THR A 354 14.58 31.54 2.22
CA THR A 354 15.65 32.35 2.81
C THR A 354 16.67 32.65 1.72
N TYR A 355 16.74 33.91 1.28
CA TYR A 355 17.58 34.33 0.15
C TYR A 355 18.95 34.85 0.61
N PRO A 356 19.98 34.76 -0.26
CA PRO A 356 21.17 35.57 -0.11
C PRO A 356 20.88 37.02 -0.55
N ALA A 357 21.86 37.91 -0.38
CA ALA A 357 21.77 39.24 -0.96
C ALA A 357 21.81 39.14 -2.49
N ALA A 358 20.78 39.65 -3.17
CA ALA A 358 20.70 39.65 -4.62
C ALA A 358 19.88 40.85 -5.13
N ALA A 359 20.37 41.48 -6.20
CA ALA A 359 19.64 42.55 -6.88
C ALA A 359 18.37 42.03 -7.58
N GLU A 360 18.41 40.78 -8.04
CA GLU A 360 17.28 40.09 -8.66
C GLU A 360 17.07 38.73 -8.00
N SER A 361 15.89 38.58 -7.40
CA SER A 361 15.36 37.33 -6.88
C SER A 361 14.00 37.08 -7.49
N VAL A 362 13.73 35.84 -7.88
CA VAL A 362 12.55 35.41 -8.64
C VAL A 362 11.81 34.30 -7.88
N ILE A 363 10.48 34.30 -7.98
CA ILE A 363 9.65 33.12 -7.78
C ILE A 363 8.94 32.84 -9.10
N LEU A 364 9.24 31.69 -9.70
CA LEU A 364 8.57 31.17 -10.89
C LEU A 364 7.37 30.32 -10.47
N PHE A 365 6.26 30.43 -11.19
CA PHE A 365 5.08 29.57 -11.13
C PHE A 365 4.94 28.86 -12.47
N ASP A 366 4.78 27.55 -12.45
CA ASP A 366 4.78 26.71 -13.64
C ASP A 366 3.79 25.54 -13.52
N THR A 367 3.32 25.03 -14.66
CA THR A 367 2.45 23.87 -14.76
C THR A 367 3.22 22.66 -15.29
N VAL A 368 2.85 21.45 -14.85
CA VAL A 368 3.47 20.21 -15.33
C VAL A 368 3.29 20.03 -16.83
N ASP A 369 4.32 19.58 -17.53
CA ASP A 369 4.31 19.25 -18.97
C ASP A 369 3.60 20.31 -19.85
N SER A 370 3.84 21.59 -19.55
CA SER A 370 3.18 22.71 -20.23
C SER A 370 1.65 22.68 -20.19
N ALA A 371 1.05 22.07 -19.16
CA ALA A 371 -0.39 22.00 -18.98
C ALA A 371 -1.04 23.39 -19.02
N GLY A 372 -2.30 23.41 -19.49
CA GLY A 372 -3.06 24.63 -19.71
C GLY A 372 -3.46 25.34 -18.41
N GLY A 373 -4.05 26.52 -18.55
CA GLY A 373 -4.55 27.32 -17.43
C GLY A 373 -4.31 28.80 -17.61
N SER A 374 -4.45 29.56 -16.53
CA SER A 374 -4.05 30.96 -16.47
C SER A 374 -3.47 31.31 -15.10
N ILE A 375 -2.43 32.13 -15.10
CA ILE A 375 -1.80 32.66 -13.88
C ILE A 375 -1.78 34.18 -14.00
N ASN A 376 -2.38 34.86 -13.03
CA ASN A 376 -2.47 36.32 -12.97
C ASN A 376 -1.73 36.83 -11.73
N VAL A 377 -1.05 37.96 -11.86
CA VAL A 377 -0.38 38.63 -10.74
C VAL A 377 -0.95 40.02 -10.54
N ASP A 378 -1.49 40.27 -9.35
CA ASP A 378 -1.75 41.62 -8.85
C ASP A 378 -0.54 42.05 -8.01
N ALA A 379 0.34 42.84 -8.62
CA ALA A 379 1.57 43.31 -7.97
C ALA A 379 1.29 44.26 -6.79
N ALA A 380 0.20 45.04 -6.86
CA ALA A 380 -0.16 46.00 -5.81
C ALA A 380 -0.72 45.29 -4.59
N ALA A 381 -1.59 44.30 -4.79
CA ALA A 381 -2.13 43.45 -3.73
C ALA A 381 -1.15 42.35 -3.27
N ARG A 382 -0.08 42.10 -4.02
CA ARG A 382 0.89 41.00 -3.83
C ARG A 382 0.24 39.62 -3.89
N VAL A 383 -0.68 39.46 -4.83
CA VAL A 383 -1.48 38.24 -5.02
C VAL A 383 -1.15 37.60 -6.36
N VAL A 384 -0.99 36.27 -6.35
CA VAL A 384 -0.89 35.43 -7.55
C VAL A 384 -2.07 34.48 -7.54
N SER A 385 -2.87 34.45 -8.59
CA SER A 385 -4.08 33.62 -8.62
C SER A 385 -4.43 33.15 -10.03
N GLY A 386 -5.20 32.07 -10.13
CA GLY A 386 -5.49 31.48 -11.42
C GLY A 386 -6.03 30.07 -11.34
N HIS A 387 -5.78 29.31 -12.40
CA HIS A 387 -6.14 27.90 -12.49
C HIS A 387 -5.16 27.13 -13.38
N VAL A 388 -5.10 25.81 -13.15
CA VAL A 388 -4.39 24.82 -13.95
C VAL A 388 -5.40 23.81 -14.47
N ASP A 389 -5.28 23.48 -15.75
CA ASP A 389 -6.09 22.45 -16.43
C ASP A 389 -5.20 21.25 -16.76
N HIS A 390 -5.38 20.14 -16.04
CA HIS A 390 -4.56 18.93 -16.18
C HIS A 390 -5.41 17.66 -16.03
N LYS A 391 -5.27 16.69 -16.95
CA LYS A 391 -6.06 15.45 -17.02
C LYS A 391 -7.58 15.63 -16.84
N GLY A 392 -8.14 16.64 -17.51
CA GLY A 392 -9.58 16.92 -17.45
C GLY A 392 -10.06 17.46 -16.09
N GLN A 393 -9.14 17.83 -15.19
CA GLN A 393 -9.43 18.50 -13.93
C GLN A 393 -8.96 19.95 -14.00
N ARG A 394 -9.80 20.86 -13.49
CA ARG A 394 -9.45 22.26 -13.29
C ARG A 394 -9.25 22.54 -11.81
N MET A 395 -8.03 22.87 -11.42
CA MET A 395 -7.72 23.34 -10.07
C MET A 395 -7.49 24.84 -10.07
N TYR A 396 -8.20 25.56 -9.21
CA TYR A 396 -8.01 26.98 -8.96
C TYR A 396 -7.03 27.20 -7.82
N PHE A 397 -6.30 28.31 -7.83
CA PHE A 397 -5.39 28.67 -6.76
C PHE A 397 -5.39 30.17 -6.48
N SER A 398 -5.01 30.53 -5.26
CA SER A 398 -4.75 31.90 -4.82
C SER A 398 -3.61 31.90 -3.82
N GLY A 399 -2.63 32.78 -4.01
CA GLY A 399 -1.48 32.92 -3.13
C GLY A 399 -1.08 34.36 -2.89
N ALA A 400 -0.47 34.61 -1.74
CA ALA A 400 -0.03 35.93 -1.29
C ALA A 400 1.46 35.90 -0.91
N VAL A 401 2.19 36.93 -1.32
CA VAL A 401 3.63 37.10 -1.03
C VAL A 401 3.83 38.29 -0.10
N ASP A 402 4.63 38.12 0.94
CA ASP A 402 4.86 39.19 1.93
C ASP A 402 5.86 40.26 1.46
N LYS A 403 6.67 39.96 0.44
CA LYS A 403 7.59 40.88 -0.22
C LYS A 403 6.90 41.69 -1.32
N ALA A 404 7.24 42.98 -1.40
CA ALA A 404 6.77 43.85 -2.48
C ALA A 404 7.27 43.36 -3.86
N ILE A 405 6.36 43.22 -4.81
CA ILE A 405 6.65 42.75 -6.16
C ILE A 405 7.16 43.94 -7.00
N ALA A 406 8.40 43.86 -7.46
CA ALA A 406 9.02 44.90 -8.28
C ALA A 406 8.72 44.74 -9.78
N ALA A 407 8.63 43.49 -10.26
CA ALA A 407 8.27 43.19 -11.64
C ALA A 407 7.59 41.82 -11.74
N THR A 408 6.83 41.62 -12.81
CA THR A 408 6.16 40.36 -13.14
C THR A 408 6.31 40.08 -14.64
N GLY A 409 6.10 38.84 -15.06
CA GLY A 409 6.02 38.51 -16.47
C GLY A 409 5.51 37.10 -16.73
N THR A 410 5.02 36.88 -17.94
CA THR A 410 4.61 35.57 -18.46
C THR A 410 5.67 35.03 -19.41
N VAL A 411 5.76 33.70 -19.52
CA VAL A 411 6.67 33.05 -20.48
C VAL A 411 5.85 32.61 -21.69
N SER A 412 6.21 33.08 -22.88
CA SER A 412 5.53 32.70 -24.12
C SER A 412 6.01 31.33 -24.63
N GLY A 413 5.12 30.58 -25.27
CA GLY A 413 5.43 29.27 -25.88
C GLY A 413 5.64 28.13 -24.89
N GLN A 414 5.19 28.29 -23.64
CA GLN A 414 5.15 27.25 -22.59
C GLN A 414 3.71 27.14 -22.05
N GLY A 415 3.47 26.20 -21.13
CA GLY A 415 2.22 26.14 -20.36
C GLY A 415 1.96 27.41 -19.56
N ALA A 416 0.97 27.40 -18.68
CA ALA A 416 0.66 28.57 -17.85
C ALA A 416 1.84 28.90 -16.89
N THR A 417 2.79 29.71 -17.37
CA THR A 417 4.06 29.99 -16.71
C THR A 417 4.21 31.47 -16.46
N THR A 418 4.44 31.86 -15.20
CA THR A 418 4.52 33.26 -14.76
C THR A 418 5.58 33.43 -13.68
N TRP A 419 6.14 34.63 -13.54
CA TRP A 419 7.13 34.91 -12.50
C TRP A 419 6.87 36.27 -11.85
N ILE A 420 7.36 36.40 -10.61
CA ILE A 420 7.47 37.65 -9.87
C ILE A 420 8.93 37.90 -9.49
N ARG A 421 9.34 39.16 -9.40
CA ARG A 421 10.71 39.57 -9.10
C ARG A 421 10.77 40.65 -8.02
N PHE A 422 11.80 40.59 -7.19
CA PHE A 422 12.11 41.55 -6.13
C PHE A 422 13.60 41.49 -5.77
N ALA A 423 14.10 42.47 -5.01
CA ALA A 423 15.46 42.45 -4.46
C ALA A 423 15.48 41.89 -3.02
N THR A 424 16.56 41.20 -2.64
CA THR A 424 16.72 40.57 -1.31
C THR A 424 18.04 40.94 -0.65
N THR A 425 18.03 40.94 0.68
CA THR A 425 19.23 41.06 1.53
C THR A 425 19.66 39.70 2.07
N ALA A 426 20.89 39.60 2.59
CA ALA A 426 21.44 38.33 3.07
C ALA A 426 20.63 37.79 4.26
N GLY A 427 20.10 36.58 4.12
CA GLY A 427 19.27 35.93 5.14
C GLY A 427 17.82 36.42 5.16
N GLU A 428 17.40 37.24 4.18
CA GLU A 428 16.02 37.71 4.11
C GLU A 428 15.05 36.56 3.81
N LYS A 429 14.01 36.43 4.63
CA LYS A 429 12.96 35.43 4.49
C LYS A 429 11.78 36.03 3.73
N VAL A 430 11.45 35.43 2.59
CA VAL A 430 10.25 35.76 1.80
C VAL A 430 9.25 34.61 1.94
N ASN A 431 8.02 34.92 2.36
CA ASN A 431 6.96 33.93 2.55
C ASN A 431 5.93 34.02 1.42
N LEU A 432 5.64 32.87 0.82
CA LEU A 432 4.53 32.65 -0.11
C LEU A 432 3.51 31.75 0.60
N ARG A 433 2.28 32.22 0.77
CA ARG A 433 1.18 31.40 1.29
C ARG A 433 0.19 31.16 0.17
N MET A 434 -0.16 29.91 -0.11
CA MET A 434 -0.99 29.56 -1.25
C MET A 434 -2.01 28.48 -0.89
N ALA A 435 -3.24 28.62 -1.40
CA ALA A 435 -4.28 27.62 -1.28
C ALA A 435 -4.91 27.29 -2.64
N THR A 436 -5.54 26.12 -2.71
CA THR A 436 -6.21 25.60 -3.90
C THR A 436 -7.71 25.39 -3.67
N SER A 437 -8.45 25.20 -4.75
CA SER A 437 -9.87 24.86 -4.77
C SER A 437 -10.21 24.16 -6.08
N PHE A 438 -11.17 23.23 -6.07
CA PHE A 438 -11.77 22.70 -7.31
C PHE A 438 -13.11 23.37 -7.65
N ILE A 439 -13.48 24.42 -6.91
CA ILE A 439 -14.73 25.18 -7.12
C ILE A 439 -14.45 26.51 -7.84
N SER A 440 -13.55 27.35 -7.31
CA SER A 440 -13.24 28.66 -7.92
C SER A 440 -12.01 29.34 -7.32
N VAL A 441 -11.48 30.38 -7.99
CA VAL A 441 -10.43 31.27 -7.43
C VAL A 441 -10.90 31.93 -6.13
N ALA A 442 -12.16 32.37 -6.06
CA ALA A 442 -12.71 32.99 -4.87
C ALA A 442 -12.75 32.02 -3.69
N GLN A 443 -13.07 30.74 -3.95
CA GLN A 443 -13.02 29.71 -2.93
C GLN A 443 -11.57 29.37 -2.53
N ALA A 444 -10.61 29.32 -3.47
CA ALA A 444 -9.20 29.15 -3.13
C ALA A 444 -8.70 30.27 -2.20
N ALA A 445 -9.06 31.54 -2.47
CA ALA A 445 -8.75 32.66 -1.58
C ALA A 445 -9.44 32.53 -0.20
N SER A 446 -10.66 31.99 -0.17
CA SER A 446 -11.38 31.68 1.07
C SER A 446 -10.66 30.60 1.89
N ASN A 447 -10.22 29.51 1.27
CA ASN A 447 -9.45 28.44 1.92
C ASN A 447 -8.15 29.00 2.52
N LEU A 448 -7.43 29.85 1.77
CA LEU A 448 -6.21 30.51 2.27
C LEU A 448 -6.48 31.35 3.53
N SER A 449 -7.58 32.11 3.52
CA SER A 449 -7.99 32.95 4.65
C SER A 449 -8.38 32.12 5.88
N GLN A 450 -9.12 31.03 5.67
CA GLN A 450 -9.62 30.15 6.73
C GLN A 450 -8.49 29.36 7.41
N GLU A 451 -7.53 28.84 6.64
CA GLU A 451 -6.53 27.90 7.18
C GLU A 451 -5.25 28.60 7.65
N ILE A 452 -4.73 29.53 6.84
CA ILE A 452 -3.48 30.24 7.16
C ILE A 452 -3.77 31.66 7.65
N GLY A 453 -4.61 32.43 6.95
CA GLY A 453 -5.00 33.78 7.39
C GLY A 453 -3.79 34.67 7.73
N GLY A 454 -3.66 35.11 8.98
CA GLY A 454 -2.53 35.89 9.48
C GLY A 454 -1.40 35.09 10.15
N LYS A 455 -1.47 33.75 10.16
CA LYS A 455 -0.50 32.87 10.84
C LYS A 455 0.90 32.98 10.22
N THR A 456 1.90 32.80 11.06
CA THR A 456 3.30 32.69 10.62
C THR A 456 3.60 31.29 10.06
N PHE A 457 4.67 31.15 9.28
CA PHE A 457 5.15 29.85 8.82
C PHE A 457 5.34 28.85 9.98
N ASP A 458 5.99 29.28 11.06
CA ASP A 458 6.30 28.37 12.17
C ASP A 458 5.02 27.95 12.91
N THR A 459 4.02 28.84 13.02
CA THR A 459 2.69 28.47 13.54
C THR A 459 2.02 27.38 12.69
N VAL A 460 2.00 27.52 11.37
CA VAL A 460 1.42 26.51 10.46
C VAL A 460 2.15 25.18 10.61
N ARG A 461 3.48 25.20 10.69
CA ARG A 461 4.31 24.01 10.91
C ARG A 461 3.95 23.30 12.21
N GLU A 462 3.85 24.04 13.32
CA GLU A 462 3.54 23.46 14.63
C GLU A 462 2.11 22.90 14.71
N GLU A 463 1.13 23.55 14.07
CA GLU A 463 -0.25 23.05 14.00
C GLU A 463 -0.35 21.75 13.17
N ALA A 464 0.36 21.69 12.02
CA ALA A 464 0.46 20.47 11.22
C ALA A 464 1.13 19.34 12.00
N ALA A 465 2.21 19.64 12.73
CA ALA A 465 2.90 18.68 13.59
C ALA A 465 1.99 18.15 14.70
N ALA A 466 1.24 19.02 15.37
CA ALA A 466 0.29 18.63 16.41
C ALA A 466 -0.87 17.76 15.87
N THR A 467 -1.31 18.04 14.64
CA THR A 467 -2.32 17.22 13.95
C THR A 467 -1.79 15.80 13.70
N TRP A 468 -0.56 15.69 13.20
CA TRP A 468 0.09 14.39 13.03
C TRP A 468 0.37 13.68 14.34
N ASP A 469 0.88 14.38 15.36
CA ASP A 469 1.13 13.76 16.67
C ASP A 469 -0.15 13.17 17.26
N THR A 470 -1.29 13.84 17.07
CA THR A 470 -2.60 13.32 17.51
C THR A 470 -2.94 12.03 16.78
N ALA A 471 -2.82 11.99 15.45
CA ALA A 471 -3.07 10.79 14.65
C ALA A 471 -2.09 9.65 14.99
N LEU A 472 -0.79 9.94 15.02
CA LEU A 472 0.27 8.98 15.30
C LEU A 472 0.20 8.43 16.73
N SER A 473 -0.26 9.23 17.70
CA SER A 473 -0.37 8.80 19.09
C SER A 473 -1.44 7.73 19.34
N ARG A 474 -2.31 7.47 18.36
CA ARG A 474 -3.34 6.41 18.40
C ARG A 474 -2.74 5.01 18.47
N ALA A 475 -1.50 4.83 18.02
CA ALA A 475 -0.77 3.59 18.17
C ALA A 475 0.67 3.89 18.64
N ARG A 476 1.10 3.22 19.71
CA ARG A 476 2.44 3.43 20.29
C ARG A 476 3.14 2.10 20.47
N ILE A 477 4.43 2.09 20.21
CA ILE A 477 5.32 0.96 20.48
C ILE A 477 6.40 1.40 21.47
N GLU A 478 6.82 0.49 22.35
CA GLU A 478 7.82 0.74 23.39
C GLU A 478 8.85 -0.40 23.37
N GLY A 479 10.12 -0.09 23.67
CA GLY A 479 11.22 -1.06 23.59
C GLY A 479 11.62 -1.41 22.14
N ALA A 480 11.45 -0.47 21.21
CA ALA A 480 11.85 -0.59 19.82
C ALA A 480 13.18 0.15 19.56
N THR A 481 13.94 -0.31 18.55
CA THR A 481 15.09 0.44 18.01
C THR A 481 14.61 1.72 17.33
N ASP A 482 15.49 2.73 17.20
CA ASP A 482 15.12 4.00 16.55
C ASP A 482 14.64 3.81 15.11
N ASP A 483 15.21 2.87 14.37
CA ASP A 483 14.75 2.51 13.02
C ASP A 483 13.36 1.89 13.01
N ARG A 484 13.06 0.98 13.95
CA ARG A 484 11.71 0.41 14.06
C ARG A 484 10.69 1.47 14.48
N MET A 485 11.10 2.47 15.27
CA MET A 485 10.27 3.63 15.56
C MET A 485 9.99 4.43 14.29
N VAL A 486 11.02 4.77 13.50
CA VAL A 486 10.84 5.49 12.23
C VAL A 486 9.99 4.68 11.25
N THR A 487 10.23 3.39 11.11
CA THR A 487 9.46 2.47 10.26
C THR A 487 8.00 2.42 10.69
N PHE A 488 7.72 2.25 11.99
CA PHE A 488 6.34 2.20 12.49
C PHE A 488 5.57 3.50 12.24
N TYR A 489 6.15 4.65 12.62
CA TYR A 489 5.46 5.93 12.48
C TYR A 489 5.40 6.42 11.03
N SER A 490 6.37 6.06 10.18
CA SER A 490 6.31 6.36 8.75
C SER A 490 5.26 5.51 8.03
N ASN A 491 5.13 4.23 8.36
CA ASN A 491 4.01 3.40 7.86
C ASN A 491 2.66 3.96 8.37
N LEU A 492 2.56 4.33 9.65
CA LEU A 492 1.33 4.92 10.16
C LEU A 492 0.99 6.24 9.43
N TYR A 493 1.97 7.08 9.14
CA TYR A 493 1.79 8.27 8.31
C TYR A 493 1.26 7.93 6.91
N ARG A 494 1.88 6.99 6.19
CA ARG A 494 1.43 6.57 4.85
C ARG A 494 0.03 6.00 4.85
N ALA A 495 -0.30 5.19 5.87
CA ALA A 495 -1.63 4.65 6.07
C ALA A 495 -2.71 5.72 6.32
N PHE A 496 -2.34 6.97 6.61
CA PHE A 496 -3.25 8.11 6.78
C PHE A 496 -3.09 9.17 5.67
N MET A 497 -2.43 8.88 4.55
CA MET A 497 -2.36 9.82 3.42
C MET A 497 -3.60 9.77 2.52
N TYR A 498 -4.19 8.58 2.32
CA TYR A 498 -5.25 8.32 1.35
C TYR A 498 -6.48 7.64 1.98
N PRO A 499 -7.70 7.85 1.49
CA PRO A 499 -8.08 8.74 0.39
C PRO A 499 -7.88 10.21 0.76
N ASN A 500 -7.76 11.08 -0.24
CA ASN A 500 -7.64 12.53 -0.04
C ASN A 500 -9.02 13.18 0.13
N ASN A 501 -9.12 14.16 1.03
CA ASN A 501 -10.29 15.04 1.11
C ASN A 501 -10.48 15.79 -0.23
N ARG A 502 -11.72 15.87 -0.72
CA ARG A 502 -12.11 16.63 -1.92
C ARG A 502 -13.06 17.79 -1.62
N SER A 503 -13.31 18.04 -0.34
CA SER A 503 -14.40 18.89 0.14
C SER A 503 -13.87 20.14 0.83
N GLU A 504 -14.51 21.27 0.55
CA GLU A 504 -14.12 22.61 0.95
C GLU A 504 -15.22 23.25 1.81
N MET A 505 -14.86 24.22 2.65
CA MET A 505 -15.84 24.99 3.44
C MET A 505 -16.26 26.25 2.68
N VAL A 506 -17.47 26.21 2.08
CA VAL A 506 -18.03 27.28 1.24
C VAL A 506 -19.13 28.00 2.01
N GLY A 507 -18.85 29.21 2.51
CA GLY A 507 -19.84 30.01 3.25
C GLY A 507 -20.37 29.30 4.51
N GLY A 508 -19.52 28.53 5.20
CA GLY A 508 -19.89 27.77 6.41
C GLY A 508 -20.55 26.40 6.14
N VAL A 509 -20.73 26.01 4.88
CA VAL A 509 -21.27 24.69 4.50
C VAL A 509 -20.18 23.89 3.79
N ARG A 510 -20.05 22.60 4.13
CA ARG A 510 -19.14 21.70 3.42
C ARG A 510 -19.70 21.42 2.02
N ARG A 511 -18.89 21.66 0.99
CA ARG A 511 -19.23 21.39 -0.41
C ARG A 511 -18.06 20.77 -1.14
N TYR A 512 -18.32 20.10 -2.26
CA TYR A 512 -17.28 19.57 -3.12
C TYR A 512 -17.68 19.73 -4.59
N HIS A 513 -16.68 19.86 -5.45
CA HIS A 513 -16.85 19.69 -6.89
C HIS A 513 -16.67 18.21 -7.25
N SER A 514 -17.75 17.57 -7.69
CA SER A 514 -17.77 16.14 -8.00
C SER A 514 -17.04 15.83 -9.31
N PRO A 515 -16.07 14.91 -9.30
CA PRO A 515 -15.44 14.44 -10.53
C PRO A 515 -16.32 13.47 -11.33
N TYR A 516 -17.52 13.13 -10.84
CA TYR A 516 -18.40 12.13 -11.45
C TYR A 516 -19.52 12.72 -12.32
N ASP A 517 -20.04 13.88 -11.93
CA ASP A 517 -21.08 14.62 -12.69
C ASP A 517 -20.70 16.07 -13.01
N ASN A 518 -19.49 16.51 -12.59
CA ASN A 518 -18.96 17.85 -12.84
C ASN A 518 -19.84 18.98 -12.26
N ALA A 519 -20.51 18.71 -11.14
CA ALA A 519 -21.31 19.69 -10.40
C ALA A 519 -20.82 19.89 -8.95
N VAL A 520 -21.21 21.00 -8.34
CA VAL A 520 -20.94 21.30 -6.93
C VAL A 520 -22.10 20.81 -6.09
N HIS A 521 -21.80 20.04 -5.05
CA HIS A 521 -22.78 19.45 -4.14
C HIS A 521 -22.47 19.81 -2.69
N ASP A 522 -23.50 19.80 -1.85
CA ASP A 522 -23.36 19.86 -0.40
C ASP A 522 -22.90 18.49 0.14
N GLY A 523 -22.12 18.49 1.22
CA GLY A 523 -21.59 17.29 1.87
C GLY A 523 -20.09 17.12 1.68
N GLN A 524 -19.60 15.89 1.80
CA GLN A 524 -18.19 15.56 1.66
C GLN A 524 -17.93 14.51 0.59
N MET A 525 -16.71 14.49 0.07
CA MET A 525 -16.19 13.60 -0.95
C MET A 525 -14.73 13.29 -0.63
N TYR A 526 -14.34 12.05 -0.91
CA TYR A 526 -12.97 11.57 -0.79
C TYR A 526 -12.60 10.84 -2.09
N VAL A 527 -11.38 11.06 -2.57
CA VAL A 527 -10.87 10.56 -3.86
C VAL A 527 -9.47 9.95 -3.68
N ASN A 528 -8.84 9.45 -4.77
CA ASN A 528 -7.47 8.91 -4.75
C ASN A 528 -7.33 7.65 -3.89
N ASN A 529 -7.99 6.56 -4.30
CA ASN A 529 -8.01 5.31 -3.55
C ASN A 529 -8.34 4.11 -4.44
N GLY A 530 -7.54 3.06 -4.30
CA GLY A 530 -7.82 1.71 -4.77
C GLY A 530 -8.40 0.84 -3.69
N PHE A 531 -9.65 0.37 -3.85
CA PHE A 531 -10.24 -0.52 -2.85
C PHE A 531 -9.68 -1.94 -2.91
N TRP A 532 -9.19 -2.37 -4.09
CA TRP A 532 -8.53 -3.65 -4.24
C TRP A 532 -7.31 -3.77 -3.30
N ASP A 533 -6.61 -2.66 -3.10
CA ASP A 533 -5.49 -2.53 -2.16
C ASP A 533 -6.03 -2.32 -0.73
N THR A 534 -6.70 -1.18 -0.52
CA THR A 534 -6.92 -0.60 0.82
C THR A 534 -7.96 -1.33 1.67
N ALA A 535 -8.89 -2.08 1.08
CA ALA A 535 -9.94 -2.78 1.84
C ALA A 535 -9.37 -3.86 2.77
N ARG A 536 -8.16 -4.35 2.50
CA ARG A 536 -7.51 -5.45 3.23
C ARG A 536 -7.07 -5.02 4.63
N ALA A 537 -6.40 -3.87 4.75
CA ALA A 537 -5.86 -3.40 6.02
C ALA A 537 -6.12 -1.92 6.33
N VAL A 538 -6.17 -1.02 5.35
CA VAL A 538 -6.33 0.43 5.62
C VAL A 538 -7.70 0.75 6.21
N TRP A 539 -8.79 0.33 5.57
CA TRP A 539 -10.15 0.58 6.09
C TRP A 539 -10.42 -0.10 7.45
N PRO A 540 -9.94 -1.34 7.70
CA PRO A 540 -9.94 -1.92 9.04
C PRO A 540 -9.14 -1.12 10.07
N LEU A 541 -8.01 -0.51 9.68
CA LEU A 541 -7.18 0.34 10.56
C LEU A 541 -7.94 1.60 10.94
N TYR A 542 -8.56 2.28 9.97
CA TYR A 542 -9.42 3.43 10.20
C TYR A 542 -10.60 3.10 11.12
N SER A 543 -11.27 1.98 10.87
CA SER A 543 -12.40 1.52 11.71
C SER A 543 -11.99 1.28 13.17
N LEU A 544 -10.71 0.94 13.43
CA LEU A 544 -10.20 0.74 14.78
C LEU A 544 -9.70 2.04 15.43
N LEU A 545 -8.91 2.84 14.70
CA LEU A 545 -8.19 3.98 15.27
C LEU A 545 -8.99 5.30 15.22
N THR A 546 -9.80 5.48 14.18
CA THR A 546 -10.52 6.73 13.88
C THR A 546 -11.93 6.47 13.31
N PRO A 547 -12.79 5.67 13.98
CA PRO A 547 -14.09 5.26 13.44
C PRO A 547 -14.99 6.42 13.01
N THR A 548 -14.97 7.58 13.68
CA THR A 548 -15.76 8.75 13.23
C THR A 548 -15.32 9.21 11.85
N ARG A 549 -14.00 9.39 11.64
CA ARG A 549 -13.45 9.79 10.35
C ARG A 549 -13.69 8.73 9.27
N THR A 550 -13.64 7.45 9.64
CA THR A 550 -13.98 6.34 8.73
C THR A 550 -15.38 6.50 8.16
N GLY A 551 -16.37 6.77 9.02
CA GLY A 551 -17.74 7.02 8.56
C GLY A 551 -17.82 8.22 7.63
N GLU A 552 -17.10 9.30 7.94
CA GLU A 552 -17.05 10.48 7.07
C GLU A 552 -16.49 10.16 5.67
N MET A 553 -15.38 9.42 5.62
CA MET A 553 -14.76 8.99 4.37
C MET A 553 -15.68 8.08 3.56
N LEU A 554 -16.31 7.09 4.22
CA LEU A 554 -17.27 6.19 3.57
C LEU A 554 -18.52 6.91 3.05
N ASP A 555 -19.01 7.93 3.76
CA ASP A 555 -20.12 8.75 3.26
C ASP A 555 -19.73 9.51 1.99
N GLY A 556 -18.46 9.96 1.89
CA GLY A 556 -17.90 10.50 0.65
C GLY A 556 -17.93 9.50 -0.51
N VAL A 557 -17.59 8.22 -0.26
CA VAL A 557 -17.69 7.16 -1.27
C VAL A 557 -19.15 6.90 -1.67
N VAL A 558 -20.10 7.00 -0.74
CA VAL A 558 -21.53 6.91 -1.03
C VAL A 558 -21.99 8.12 -1.87
N ASN A 559 -21.44 9.31 -1.64
CA ASN A 559 -21.73 10.48 -2.47
C ASN A 559 -21.21 10.29 -3.91
N ALA A 560 -20.08 9.60 -4.11
CA ALA A 560 -19.63 9.21 -5.44
C ALA A 560 -20.67 8.33 -6.16
N TYR A 561 -21.31 7.39 -5.44
CA TYR A 561 -22.43 6.61 -5.96
C TYR A 561 -23.66 7.47 -6.29
N LYS A 562 -24.02 8.42 -5.43
CA LYS A 562 -25.16 9.32 -5.67
C LYS A 562 -24.96 10.21 -6.89
N ASN A 563 -23.74 10.72 -7.11
CA ASN A 563 -23.43 11.57 -8.26
C ASN A 563 -23.18 10.78 -9.54
N GLY A 564 -22.47 9.65 -9.44
CA GLY A 564 -21.98 8.89 -10.59
C GLY A 564 -22.77 7.64 -10.94
N GLY A 565 -23.74 7.24 -10.11
CA GLY A 565 -24.57 6.05 -10.25
C GLY A 565 -23.91 4.71 -9.88
N TRP A 566 -22.62 4.71 -9.56
CA TRP A 566 -21.80 3.55 -9.15
C TRP A 566 -20.78 3.98 -8.10
N THR A 567 -20.42 3.09 -7.17
CA THR A 567 -19.23 3.33 -6.35
C THR A 567 -17.97 3.07 -7.18
N PRO A 568 -16.92 3.91 -7.08
CA PRO A 568 -15.67 3.67 -7.79
C PRO A 568 -14.94 2.46 -7.19
N ARG A 569 -14.41 1.57 -8.05
CA ARG A 569 -13.45 0.52 -7.63
C ARG A 569 -12.07 1.14 -7.35
N TRP A 570 -11.70 2.08 -8.21
CA TRP A 570 -10.52 2.93 -8.14
C TRP A 570 -10.92 4.36 -8.49
N THR A 571 -10.39 5.34 -7.77
CA THR A 571 -10.62 6.77 -8.00
C THR A 571 -9.31 7.56 -8.08
N GLY A 572 -9.21 8.49 -9.03
CA GLY A 572 -8.06 9.39 -9.18
C GLY A 572 -8.26 10.56 -10.17
N PRO A 573 -9.22 11.49 -9.97
CA PRO A 573 -10.24 11.54 -8.92
C PRO A 573 -11.61 10.98 -9.36
N GLY A 574 -11.83 10.81 -10.67
CA GLY A 574 -13.04 10.19 -11.23
C GLY A 574 -12.96 8.66 -11.22
N TYR A 575 -13.75 7.99 -12.06
CA TYR A 575 -13.64 6.54 -12.24
C TYR A 575 -12.37 6.17 -13.01
N ILE A 576 -11.63 5.16 -12.55
CA ILE A 576 -10.49 4.56 -13.26
C ILE A 576 -10.77 3.08 -13.51
N ASP A 577 -10.47 2.60 -14.71
CA ASP A 577 -10.61 1.19 -15.07
C ASP A 577 -9.33 0.38 -14.81
N ILE A 578 -9.00 0.18 -13.54
CA ILE A 578 -7.81 -0.57 -13.10
C ILE A 578 -8.17 -1.55 -11.98
N MET A 579 -7.37 -2.60 -11.84
CA MET A 579 -7.53 -3.71 -10.91
C MET A 579 -8.89 -4.44 -11.03
N VAL A 580 -9.14 -5.37 -10.12
CA VAL A 580 -10.32 -6.26 -10.10
C VAL A 580 -11.12 -6.13 -8.80
N GLY A 581 -12.31 -6.74 -8.74
CA GLY A 581 -13.13 -6.79 -7.52
C GLY A 581 -13.89 -5.50 -7.22
N THR A 582 -14.85 -5.57 -6.29
CA THR A 582 -15.66 -4.42 -5.83
C THR A 582 -15.44 -4.23 -4.33
N ASN A 583 -14.17 -4.11 -3.94
CA ASN A 583 -13.70 -4.20 -2.56
C ASN A 583 -14.16 -3.05 -1.64
N GLN A 584 -14.78 -2.00 -2.18
CA GLN A 584 -15.55 -1.04 -1.38
C GLN A 584 -16.72 -1.71 -0.64
N ASP A 585 -17.29 -2.80 -1.20
CA ASP A 585 -18.33 -3.61 -0.57
C ASP A 585 -17.85 -4.15 0.78
N LEU A 586 -16.58 -4.60 0.84
CA LEU A 586 -15.94 -5.05 2.08
C LEU A 586 -15.68 -3.90 3.05
N ALA A 587 -15.20 -2.76 2.57
CA ALA A 587 -14.96 -1.59 3.43
C ALA A 587 -16.23 -1.13 4.14
N PHE A 588 -17.37 -1.06 3.44
CA PHE A 588 -18.66 -0.73 4.05
C PHE A 588 -19.11 -1.77 5.08
N ALA A 589 -19.06 -3.05 4.71
CA ALA A 589 -19.50 -4.14 5.57
C ALA A 589 -18.65 -4.24 6.85
N ASP A 590 -17.32 -4.12 6.71
CA ASP A 590 -16.37 -4.19 7.81
C ASP A 590 -16.55 -3.04 8.81
N ALA A 591 -16.63 -1.80 8.31
CA ALA A 591 -16.88 -0.62 9.15
C ALA A 591 -18.22 -0.74 9.89
N TYR A 592 -19.28 -1.20 9.20
CA TYR A 592 -20.57 -1.43 9.84
C TYR A 592 -20.49 -2.55 10.89
N ALA A 593 -19.84 -3.68 10.61
CA ALA A 593 -19.65 -4.75 11.59
C ALA A 593 -18.92 -4.25 12.86
N LYS A 594 -18.03 -3.27 12.71
CA LYS A 594 -17.21 -2.66 13.78
C LYS A 594 -17.83 -1.42 14.43
N GLY A 595 -19.10 -1.12 14.16
CA GLY A 595 -19.84 -0.07 14.88
C GLY A 595 -19.79 1.33 14.25
N VAL A 596 -19.15 1.51 13.10
CA VAL A 596 -19.20 2.78 12.35
C VAL A 596 -20.60 2.94 11.74
N ARG A 597 -21.28 4.05 12.03
CA ARG A 597 -22.70 4.27 11.62
C ARG A 597 -22.96 5.63 10.99
N ASN A 598 -22.02 6.56 11.06
CA ASN A 598 -22.14 7.94 10.58
C ASN A 598 -21.87 8.07 9.06
N PHE A 599 -22.49 7.19 8.27
CA PHE A 599 -22.56 7.25 6.81
C PHE A 599 -23.91 6.69 6.36
N ASP A 600 -24.35 7.02 5.15
CA ASP A 600 -25.57 6.48 4.57
C ASP A 600 -25.41 4.99 4.17
N TYR A 601 -25.42 4.12 5.16
CA TYR A 601 -25.20 2.68 5.01
C TYR A 601 -26.31 1.98 4.21
N ARG A 602 -27.49 2.59 4.06
CA ARG A 602 -28.56 2.06 3.20
C ARG A 602 -28.25 2.32 1.73
N ALA A 603 -27.82 3.53 1.38
CA ALA A 603 -27.33 3.81 0.04
C ALA A 603 -26.04 3.03 -0.28
N ALA A 604 -25.15 2.85 0.70
CA ALA A 604 -23.99 1.98 0.56
C ALA A 604 -24.42 0.55 0.19
N TYR A 605 -25.33 -0.06 0.97
CA TYR A 605 -25.84 -1.40 0.66
C TYR A 605 -26.52 -1.49 -0.71
N ALA A 606 -27.31 -0.49 -1.09
CA ALA A 606 -27.91 -0.44 -2.43
C ALA A 606 -26.85 -0.42 -3.55
N SER A 607 -25.76 0.30 -3.36
CA SER A 607 -24.63 0.31 -4.31
C SER A 607 -23.92 -1.04 -4.39
N MET A 608 -23.78 -1.75 -3.26
CA MET A 608 -23.16 -3.07 -3.19
C MET A 608 -23.99 -4.13 -3.92
N VAL A 609 -25.32 -4.13 -3.71
CA VAL A 609 -26.23 -5.01 -4.45
C VAL A 609 -26.15 -4.71 -5.94
N LYS A 610 -26.17 -3.43 -6.34
CA LYS A 610 -26.01 -3.02 -7.74
C LYS A 610 -24.70 -3.53 -8.36
N ASN A 611 -23.57 -3.39 -7.65
CA ASN A 611 -22.28 -3.94 -8.08
C ASN A 611 -22.35 -5.43 -8.39
N ALA A 612 -23.07 -6.18 -7.55
CA ALA A 612 -23.13 -7.64 -7.59
C ALA A 612 -24.30 -8.21 -8.40
N SER A 613 -25.18 -7.37 -8.93
CA SER A 613 -26.39 -7.82 -9.62
C SER A 613 -26.73 -7.11 -10.93
N VAL A 614 -26.02 -6.06 -11.32
CA VAL A 614 -26.34 -5.24 -12.50
C VAL A 614 -25.19 -5.22 -13.48
N TYR A 615 -25.49 -5.46 -14.76
CA TYR A 615 -24.52 -5.32 -15.85
C TYR A 615 -24.23 -3.85 -16.18
N SER A 616 -22.94 -3.52 -16.32
CA SER A 616 -22.47 -2.24 -16.86
C SER A 616 -21.70 -2.47 -18.16
N ALA A 617 -22.00 -1.67 -19.19
CA ALA A 617 -21.20 -1.64 -20.42
C ALA A 617 -19.88 -0.87 -20.26
N SER A 618 -19.70 -0.12 -19.17
CA SER A 618 -18.47 0.62 -18.84
C SER A 618 -17.55 -0.23 -17.99
N GLY A 619 -16.32 -0.47 -18.43
CA GLY A 619 -15.33 -1.29 -17.72
C GLY A 619 -14.96 -0.77 -16.32
N SER A 620 -14.98 0.56 -16.12
CA SER A 620 -14.69 1.20 -14.84
C SER A 620 -15.80 1.11 -13.78
N ARG A 621 -16.93 0.45 -14.07
CA ARG A 621 -18.14 0.45 -13.22
C ARG A 621 -18.66 -0.96 -12.97
N GLY A 622 -18.96 -1.29 -11.72
CA GLY A 622 -19.47 -2.60 -11.32
C GLY A 622 -18.45 -3.74 -11.53
N ARG A 623 -18.96 -4.97 -11.56
CA ARG A 623 -18.14 -6.18 -11.75
C ARG A 623 -18.01 -6.54 -13.23
N LYS A 624 -16.78 -6.76 -13.70
CA LYS A 624 -16.56 -7.21 -15.09
C LYS A 624 -16.93 -8.69 -15.24
N GLY A 625 -17.60 -9.02 -16.34
CA GLY A 625 -18.02 -10.41 -16.62
C GLY A 625 -19.31 -10.83 -15.90
N ILE A 626 -19.95 -9.92 -15.17
CA ILE A 626 -21.21 -10.16 -14.44
C ILE A 626 -22.36 -10.59 -15.34
N GLU A 627 -22.31 -10.23 -16.62
CA GLU A 627 -23.28 -10.66 -17.61
C GLU A 627 -23.39 -12.18 -17.74
N VAL A 628 -22.35 -12.92 -17.33
CA VAL A 628 -22.31 -14.40 -17.36
C VAL A 628 -22.02 -14.98 -15.97
N SER A 629 -21.19 -14.31 -15.16
CA SER A 629 -20.66 -14.89 -13.93
C SER A 629 -21.70 -15.14 -12.85
N THR A 630 -22.80 -14.37 -12.86
CA THR A 630 -23.96 -14.59 -11.97
C THR A 630 -24.56 -15.98 -12.16
N PHE A 631 -24.66 -16.44 -13.40
CA PHE A 631 -25.30 -17.71 -13.77
C PHE A 631 -24.30 -18.87 -13.72
N LYS A 632 -23.08 -18.66 -14.24
CA LYS A 632 -22.01 -19.67 -14.23
C LYS A 632 -21.35 -19.90 -12.87
N ARG A 633 -21.51 -18.97 -11.91
CA ARG A 633 -20.86 -19.00 -10.59
C ARG A 633 -19.34 -18.83 -10.62
N TYR A 634 -18.82 -18.26 -11.71
CA TYR A 634 -17.44 -17.81 -11.90
C TYR A 634 -17.38 -16.92 -13.15
N VAL A 635 -16.42 -16.00 -13.21
CA VAL A 635 -16.09 -15.28 -14.45
C VAL A 635 -15.35 -16.21 -15.38
N PRO A 636 -15.80 -16.42 -16.63
CA PRO A 636 -15.09 -17.30 -17.55
C PRO A 636 -13.90 -16.62 -18.27
N THR A 637 -12.82 -17.38 -18.49
CA THR A 637 -11.56 -16.88 -19.10
C THR A 637 -11.68 -16.52 -20.57
N ASP A 638 -12.69 -17.05 -21.26
CA ASP A 638 -13.06 -16.73 -22.64
C ASP A 638 -14.04 -15.55 -22.74
N VAL A 639 -14.36 -14.90 -21.61
CA VAL A 639 -15.17 -13.68 -21.52
C VAL A 639 -14.33 -12.48 -21.10
N ARG A 640 -13.51 -12.66 -20.06
CA ARG A 640 -12.64 -11.62 -19.49
C ARG A 640 -11.27 -12.20 -19.17
N GLY A 641 -10.22 -11.37 -19.29
CA GLY A 641 -8.93 -11.62 -18.65
C GLY A 641 -9.04 -11.50 -17.14
N GLU A 642 -8.04 -12.00 -16.41
CA GLU A 642 -7.98 -11.94 -14.93
C GLU A 642 -9.21 -12.58 -14.24
N ALA A 643 -9.88 -13.48 -14.97
CA ALA A 643 -11.19 -14.03 -14.61
C ALA A 643 -11.20 -14.82 -13.30
N ALA A 644 -10.09 -15.50 -12.96
CA ALA A 644 -9.98 -16.17 -11.67
C ALA A 644 -9.94 -15.13 -10.54
N SER A 645 -9.14 -14.06 -10.68
CA SER A 645 -9.09 -12.98 -9.68
C SER A 645 -10.44 -12.32 -9.46
N TRP A 646 -11.16 -11.99 -10.54
CA TRP A 646 -12.52 -11.46 -10.43
C TRP A 646 -13.43 -12.38 -9.62
N THR A 647 -13.43 -13.68 -9.91
CA THR A 647 -14.25 -14.65 -9.18
C THR A 647 -13.88 -14.74 -7.70
N LEU A 648 -12.57 -14.76 -7.41
CA LEU A 648 -12.06 -14.93 -6.05
C LEU A 648 -12.31 -13.68 -5.19
N GLU A 649 -12.11 -12.49 -5.75
CA GLU A 649 -12.45 -11.22 -5.09
C GLU A 649 -13.96 -11.06 -4.92
N ASP A 650 -14.75 -11.37 -5.95
CA ASP A 650 -16.22 -11.31 -5.88
C ASP A 650 -16.79 -12.21 -4.79
N ALA A 651 -16.21 -13.40 -4.56
CA ALA A 651 -16.61 -14.29 -3.48
C ALA A 651 -16.41 -13.64 -2.09
N THR A 652 -15.31 -12.93 -1.89
CA THR A 652 -15.05 -12.18 -0.65
C THR A 652 -16.00 -10.99 -0.54
N ASN A 653 -16.21 -10.24 -1.62
CA ASN A 653 -17.15 -9.12 -1.64
C ASN A 653 -18.60 -9.55 -1.35
N ASN A 654 -19.04 -10.69 -1.90
CA ASN A 654 -20.36 -11.27 -1.60
C ASN A 654 -20.53 -11.60 -0.11
N TYR A 655 -19.47 -12.02 0.59
CA TYR A 655 -19.51 -12.18 2.03
C TYR A 655 -19.82 -10.84 2.73
N GLY A 656 -19.17 -9.74 2.32
CA GLY A 656 -19.47 -8.40 2.83
C GLY A 656 -20.92 -7.99 2.61
N ILE A 657 -21.47 -8.21 1.40
CA ILE A 657 -22.89 -7.96 1.11
C ILE A 657 -23.79 -8.79 2.01
N ALA A 658 -23.48 -10.07 2.21
CA ALA A 658 -24.25 -10.94 3.08
C ALA A 658 -24.24 -10.48 4.54
N GLN A 659 -23.09 -10.04 5.06
CA GLN A 659 -22.99 -9.56 6.44
C GLN A 659 -23.80 -8.28 6.65
N LEU A 660 -23.63 -7.27 5.78
CA LEU A 660 -24.37 -6.01 5.90
C LEU A 660 -25.87 -6.20 5.64
N GLY A 661 -26.23 -6.98 4.61
CA GLY A 661 -27.63 -7.28 4.29
C GLY A 661 -28.34 -7.94 5.46
N ARG A 662 -27.71 -8.93 6.11
CA ARG A 662 -28.26 -9.59 7.31
C ARG A 662 -28.45 -8.61 8.45
N ALA A 663 -27.48 -7.73 8.70
CA ALA A 663 -27.55 -6.73 9.75
C ALA A 663 -28.65 -5.67 9.50
N LEU A 664 -28.97 -5.39 8.23
CA LEU A 664 -30.02 -4.44 7.84
C LEU A 664 -31.41 -5.08 7.66
N GLY A 665 -31.52 -6.40 7.79
CA GLY A 665 -32.78 -7.15 7.65
C GLY A 665 -33.12 -7.59 6.21
N PHE A 666 -32.19 -7.46 5.26
CA PHE A 666 -32.33 -7.96 3.89
C PHE A 666 -31.95 -9.45 3.81
N THR A 667 -32.73 -10.30 4.47
CA THR A 667 -32.36 -11.71 4.72
C THR A 667 -32.24 -12.55 3.45
N GLU A 668 -33.10 -12.32 2.44
CA GLU A 668 -33.05 -13.09 1.18
C GLU A 668 -31.80 -12.79 0.36
N ASP A 669 -31.48 -11.50 0.17
CA ASP A 669 -30.23 -11.07 -0.43
C ASP A 669 -29.04 -11.64 0.36
N ALA A 670 -29.09 -11.54 1.68
CA ALA A 670 -28.03 -12.03 2.54
C ALA A 670 -27.78 -13.53 2.36
N ASP A 671 -28.82 -14.35 2.28
CA ASP A 671 -28.70 -15.79 2.05
C ASP A 671 -28.21 -16.12 0.62
N TYR A 672 -28.64 -15.36 -0.38
CA TYR A 672 -28.14 -15.49 -1.76
C TYR A 672 -26.65 -15.16 -1.85
N PHE A 673 -26.23 -14.01 -1.33
CA PHE A 673 -24.82 -13.60 -1.36
C PHE A 673 -23.94 -14.43 -0.42
N GLN A 674 -24.48 -14.94 0.70
CA GLN A 674 -23.78 -15.90 1.57
C GLN A 674 -23.45 -17.19 0.80
N ASN A 675 -24.37 -17.67 -0.04
CA ASN A 675 -24.11 -18.80 -0.92
C ASN A 675 -23.10 -18.46 -2.02
N ARG A 676 -23.21 -17.30 -2.68
CA ARG A 676 -22.23 -16.85 -3.68
C ARG A 676 -20.84 -16.56 -3.10
N ALA A 677 -20.72 -16.33 -1.81
CA ALA A 677 -19.42 -16.23 -1.14
C ALA A 677 -18.61 -17.54 -1.16
N LEU A 678 -19.26 -18.66 -1.52
CA LEU A 678 -18.64 -19.97 -1.73
C LEU A 678 -18.19 -20.24 -3.18
N ASP A 679 -18.43 -19.31 -4.12
CA ASP A 679 -18.15 -19.49 -5.55
C ASP A 679 -16.65 -19.71 -5.84
N TYR A 680 -15.76 -19.32 -4.93
CA TYR A 680 -14.32 -19.61 -5.00
C TYR A 680 -14.02 -21.11 -5.17
N ALA A 681 -14.87 -21.98 -4.60
CA ALA A 681 -14.73 -23.42 -4.68
C ALA A 681 -14.85 -23.94 -6.12
N ASN A 682 -15.56 -23.23 -6.99
CA ASN A 682 -15.76 -23.61 -8.39
C ASN A 682 -14.47 -23.54 -9.21
N LEU A 683 -13.47 -22.78 -8.77
CA LEU A 683 -12.18 -22.64 -9.44
C LEU A 683 -11.08 -23.54 -8.87
N TYR A 684 -11.35 -24.27 -7.79
CA TYR A 684 -10.37 -25.19 -7.22
C TYR A 684 -10.26 -26.47 -8.05
N SER A 685 -9.07 -26.76 -8.55
CA SER A 685 -8.78 -27.99 -9.28
C SER A 685 -7.93 -28.94 -8.45
N SER A 686 -8.56 -29.97 -7.89
CA SER A 686 -7.89 -30.98 -7.08
C SER A 686 -6.80 -31.76 -7.83
N SER A 687 -6.93 -31.90 -9.16
CA SER A 687 -5.95 -32.64 -9.98
C SER A 687 -4.58 -31.96 -10.09
N VAL A 688 -4.53 -30.63 -9.98
CA VAL A 688 -3.28 -29.85 -9.96
C VAL A 688 -2.99 -29.24 -8.59
N GLY A 689 -3.98 -29.23 -7.67
CA GLY A 689 -3.84 -28.71 -6.31
C GLY A 689 -3.81 -27.18 -6.22
N PHE A 690 -4.44 -26.48 -7.18
CA PHE A 690 -4.49 -25.02 -7.27
C PHE A 690 -5.85 -24.52 -7.76
N TYR A 691 -6.09 -23.24 -7.50
CA TYR A 691 -7.11 -22.48 -8.21
C TYR A 691 -6.66 -22.21 -9.65
N ARG A 692 -7.57 -22.33 -10.60
CA ARG A 692 -7.33 -21.98 -12.02
C ARG A 692 -8.66 -21.61 -12.69
N GLY A 693 -8.61 -20.83 -13.76
CA GLY A 693 -9.77 -20.33 -14.47
C GLY A 693 -10.44 -21.38 -15.36
N LYS A 694 -11.72 -21.14 -15.65
CA LYS A 694 -12.58 -21.96 -16.50
C LYS A 694 -13.15 -21.15 -17.65
N GLN A 695 -13.42 -21.81 -18.76
CA GLN A 695 -14.17 -21.27 -19.89
C GLN A 695 -15.69 -21.36 -19.64
N LYS A 696 -16.51 -20.72 -20.50
CA LYS A 696 -17.98 -20.83 -20.45
C LYS A 696 -18.48 -22.28 -20.50
N SER A 697 -17.75 -23.14 -21.20
CA SER A 697 -18.05 -24.57 -21.33
C SER A 697 -17.87 -25.36 -20.03
N GLY A 698 -17.25 -24.78 -19.00
CA GLY A 698 -16.85 -25.48 -17.77
C GLY A 698 -15.46 -26.12 -17.84
N ALA A 699 -14.83 -26.15 -19.02
CA ALA A 699 -13.48 -26.66 -19.19
C ALA A 699 -12.46 -25.72 -18.51
N TRP A 700 -11.40 -26.29 -17.94
CA TRP A 700 -10.27 -25.52 -17.44
C TRP A 700 -9.52 -24.82 -18.58
N ARG A 701 -9.01 -23.60 -18.35
CA ARG A 701 -8.26 -22.84 -19.36
C ARG A 701 -7.07 -23.62 -19.94
N THR A 702 -6.34 -24.31 -19.06
CA THR A 702 -5.19 -25.14 -19.42
C THR A 702 -5.44 -26.59 -19.03
N ALA A 703 -5.04 -27.53 -19.90
CA ALA A 703 -4.95 -28.94 -19.53
C ALA A 703 -3.96 -29.15 -18.36
N ASP A 704 -4.15 -30.21 -17.57
CA ASP A 704 -3.33 -30.49 -16.38
C ASP A 704 -1.84 -30.56 -16.68
N SER A 705 -1.46 -31.17 -17.81
CA SER A 705 -0.06 -31.25 -18.26
C SER A 705 0.55 -29.91 -18.69
N ALA A 706 -0.29 -28.94 -19.05
CA ALA A 706 0.11 -27.60 -19.46
C ALA A 706 0.05 -26.57 -18.32
N PHE A 707 -0.56 -26.92 -17.18
CA PHE A 707 -0.65 -26.01 -16.04
C PHE A 707 0.74 -25.71 -15.48
N ARG A 708 0.99 -24.42 -15.19
CA ARG A 708 2.24 -23.93 -14.61
C ARG A 708 1.91 -23.01 -13.44
N PRO A 709 2.18 -23.39 -12.18
CA PRO A 709 1.82 -22.58 -11.03
C PRO A 709 2.66 -21.29 -10.89
N HIS A 710 3.75 -21.19 -11.65
CA HIS A 710 4.65 -20.04 -11.74
C HIS A 710 4.27 -19.05 -12.86
N GLU A 711 3.24 -19.34 -13.66
CA GLU A 711 2.77 -18.45 -14.74
C GLU A 711 1.96 -17.29 -14.16
N TRP A 712 2.48 -16.08 -14.31
CA TRP A 712 1.82 -14.85 -13.89
C TRP A 712 0.81 -14.36 -14.94
N GLY A 713 -0.23 -13.68 -14.47
CA GLY A 713 -1.22 -13.06 -15.34
C GLY A 713 -2.26 -14.04 -15.89
N CYS A 714 -2.73 -13.75 -17.09
CA CYS A 714 -3.76 -14.52 -17.82
C CYS A 714 -5.12 -14.51 -17.09
N GLU A 715 -5.30 -15.42 -16.15
CA GLU A 715 -6.50 -15.53 -15.32
C GLU A 715 -6.32 -14.92 -13.92
N PHE A 716 -5.07 -14.60 -13.55
CA PHE A 716 -4.71 -13.92 -12.33
C PHE A 716 -4.29 -12.46 -12.61
N THR A 717 -4.57 -11.56 -11.67
CA THR A 717 -4.07 -10.18 -11.68
C THR A 717 -2.83 -10.16 -10.78
N GLU A 718 -1.77 -9.51 -11.25
CA GLU A 718 -0.50 -9.27 -10.55
C GLU A 718 0.04 -10.47 -9.76
N GLY A 719 -0.11 -11.66 -10.32
CA GLY A 719 0.30 -12.86 -9.64
C GLY A 719 0.10 -14.13 -10.43
N ALA A 720 0.50 -15.22 -9.79
CA ALA A 720 0.41 -16.58 -10.28
C ALA A 720 -0.49 -17.42 -9.35
N PRO A 721 -0.85 -18.66 -9.73
CA PRO A 721 -1.59 -19.57 -8.85
C PRO A 721 -1.02 -19.72 -7.43
N TRP A 722 0.28 -19.53 -7.23
CA TRP A 722 0.90 -19.51 -5.90
C TRP A 722 0.39 -18.38 -4.99
N HIS A 723 0.25 -17.16 -5.52
CA HIS A 723 -0.17 -16.00 -4.72
C HIS A 723 -1.66 -16.10 -4.32
N TYR A 724 -2.44 -16.79 -5.15
CA TYR A 724 -3.84 -17.14 -4.88
C TYR A 724 -4.00 -18.52 -4.23
N ALA A 725 -3.01 -19.04 -3.50
CA ALA A 725 -3.13 -20.35 -2.84
C ALA A 725 -4.13 -20.36 -1.66
N THR A 726 -4.42 -19.20 -1.05
CA THR A 726 -5.41 -19.06 0.04
C THR A 726 -6.37 -17.90 -0.22
N PRO A 727 -7.16 -17.91 -1.31
CA PRO A 727 -7.81 -16.71 -1.83
C PRO A 727 -9.17 -16.41 -1.18
N ALA A 728 -9.67 -17.27 -0.27
CA ALA A 728 -11.00 -17.14 0.33
C ALA A 728 -10.94 -16.98 1.86
N PRO A 729 -10.44 -15.84 2.37
CA PRO A 729 -10.33 -15.59 3.82
C PRO A 729 -11.68 -15.57 4.56
N GLN A 730 -12.79 -15.37 3.83
CA GLN A 730 -14.15 -15.51 4.37
C GLN A 730 -14.48 -16.95 4.78
N ASP A 731 -13.86 -17.96 4.15
CA ASP A 731 -14.18 -19.38 4.36
C ASP A 731 -12.95 -20.31 4.46
N PRO A 732 -12.06 -20.11 5.44
CA PRO A 732 -10.84 -20.88 5.58
C PRO A 732 -11.06 -22.37 5.90
N GLN A 733 -12.15 -22.73 6.59
CA GLN A 733 -12.50 -24.14 6.79
C GLN A 733 -12.93 -24.80 5.47
N GLY A 734 -13.66 -24.09 4.60
CA GLY A 734 -13.99 -24.59 3.26
C GLY A 734 -12.75 -24.76 2.39
N MET A 735 -11.82 -23.80 2.41
CA MET A 735 -10.50 -23.95 1.77
C MET A 735 -9.74 -25.16 2.33
N ALA A 736 -9.70 -25.33 3.65
CA ALA A 736 -9.07 -26.49 4.26
C ALA A 736 -9.69 -27.80 3.75
N ASN A 737 -11.01 -27.87 3.64
CA ASN A 737 -11.70 -29.06 3.14
C ASN A 737 -11.35 -29.36 1.68
N LEU A 738 -11.18 -28.33 0.83
CA LEU A 738 -10.73 -28.49 -0.56
C LEU A 738 -9.31 -29.09 -0.65
N TYR A 739 -8.41 -28.68 0.25
CA TYR A 739 -7.06 -29.24 0.34
C TYR A 739 -6.98 -30.61 1.03
N GLY A 740 -8.06 -31.09 1.65
CA GLY A 740 -8.11 -32.37 2.36
C GLY A 740 -7.95 -32.28 3.88
N GLY A 741 -8.03 -31.08 4.46
CA GLY A 741 -8.03 -30.82 5.89
C GLY A 741 -7.15 -29.64 6.30
N ARG A 742 -7.21 -29.26 7.58
CA ARG A 742 -6.42 -28.15 8.13
C ARG A 742 -4.91 -28.38 8.03
N ALA A 743 -4.46 -29.62 8.24
CA ALA A 743 -3.05 -29.98 8.09
C ALA A 743 -2.55 -29.77 6.64
N GLN A 744 -3.39 -30.09 5.66
CA GLN A 744 -3.10 -29.93 4.24
C GLN A 744 -3.15 -28.46 3.82
N LEU A 745 -4.04 -27.64 4.42
CA LEU A 745 -3.97 -26.18 4.27
C LEU A 745 -2.64 -25.64 4.78
N SER A 746 -2.20 -26.03 5.99
CA SER A 746 -0.89 -25.65 6.54
C SER A 746 0.25 -26.08 5.61
N SER A 747 0.22 -27.32 5.11
CA SER A 747 1.21 -27.84 4.17
C SER A 747 1.20 -27.13 2.82
N LYS A 748 0.03 -26.67 2.34
CA LYS A 748 -0.06 -25.87 1.12
C LYS A 748 0.62 -24.53 1.31
N ILE A 749 0.42 -23.86 2.44
CA ILE A 749 1.11 -22.60 2.74
C ILE A 749 2.62 -22.85 2.87
N ASP A 750 3.05 -23.93 3.52
CA ASP A 750 4.48 -24.30 3.58
C ASP A 750 5.08 -24.47 2.17
N SER A 751 4.32 -25.04 1.23
CA SER A 751 4.78 -25.25 -0.15
C SER A 751 5.00 -23.95 -0.92
N VAL A 752 4.34 -22.85 -0.55
CA VAL A 752 4.61 -21.51 -1.12
C VAL A 752 6.03 -21.07 -0.78
N PHE A 753 6.45 -21.23 0.48
CA PHE A 753 7.80 -20.89 0.91
C PHE A 753 8.87 -21.86 0.41
N ALA A 754 8.50 -23.11 0.16
CA ALA A 754 9.42 -24.13 -0.32
C ALA A 754 9.59 -24.14 -1.86
N ALA A 755 8.64 -23.57 -2.60
CA ALA A 755 8.71 -23.51 -4.06
C ALA A 755 9.89 -22.64 -4.54
N SER A 756 10.42 -22.94 -5.72
CA SER A 756 11.38 -22.05 -6.37
C SER A 756 10.77 -20.65 -6.51
N ARG A 757 11.58 -19.62 -6.24
CA ARG A 757 11.23 -18.20 -6.44
C ARG A 757 11.18 -17.77 -7.92
N ASP A 758 11.58 -18.65 -8.85
CA ASP A 758 11.49 -18.38 -10.28
C ASP A 758 10.05 -18.05 -10.69
N PHE A 759 9.88 -17.29 -11.76
CA PHE A 759 8.57 -16.93 -12.30
C PHE A 759 8.56 -17.07 -13.82
N LEU A 760 7.36 -17.16 -14.38
CA LEU A 760 7.11 -17.11 -15.81
C LEU A 760 6.24 -15.89 -16.11
N PRO A 761 6.65 -14.98 -17.02
CA PRO A 761 5.89 -13.77 -17.33
C PRO A 761 4.47 -13.99 -17.86
N GLY A 762 4.15 -15.22 -18.29
CA GLY A 762 2.82 -15.61 -18.76
C GLY A 762 2.25 -14.65 -19.79
N CYS A 763 1.07 -14.08 -19.50
CA CYS A 763 0.34 -13.24 -20.44
C CYS A 763 0.73 -11.74 -20.43
N TYR A 764 1.72 -11.33 -19.63
CA TYR A 764 2.19 -9.93 -19.61
C TYR A 764 3.10 -9.55 -20.78
N GLY A 765 3.59 -10.54 -21.55
CA GLY A 765 4.48 -10.30 -22.70
C GLY A 765 5.92 -9.93 -22.34
N GLY A 766 6.22 -9.76 -21.05
CA GLY A 766 7.55 -9.47 -20.50
C GLY A 766 7.52 -9.44 -18.97
N THR A 767 8.70 -9.38 -18.35
CA THR A 767 8.82 -9.25 -16.88
C THR A 767 8.33 -7.87 -16.43
N ILE A 768 7.37 -7.86 -15.51
CA ILE A 768 6.92 -6.66 -14.79
C ILE A 768 7.69 -6.49 -13.47
N HIS A 769 7.60 -5.33 -12.83
CA HIS A 769 8.43 -5.02 -11.66
C HIS A 769 8.10 -5.92 -10.47
N GLU A 770 6.82 -6.25 -10.27
CA GLU A 770 6.27 -7.10 -9.21
C GLU A 770 6.86 -8.50 -9.24
N MET A 771 7.17 -9.04 -10.44
CA MET A 771 7.84 -10.33 -10.57
C MET A 771 9.29 -10.27 -10.07
N THR A 772 9.98 -9.16 -10.35
CA THR A 772 11.36 -8.95 -9.93
C THR A 772 11.43 -8.75 -8.41
N GLU A 773 10.51 -7.96 -7.86
CA GLU A 773 10.38 -7.72 -6.42
C GLU A 773 10.00 -9.00 -5.67
N ALA A 774 9.04 -9.78 -6.20
CA ALA A 774 8.66 -11.07 -5.64
C ALA A 774 9.84 -12.03 -5.58
N TYR A 775 10.67 -12.07 -6.62
CA TYR A 775 11.90 -12.86 -6.63
C TYR A 775 12.89 -12.39 -5.55
N ASP A 776 13.03 -11.08 -5.39
CA ASP A 776 13.94 -10.45 -4.42
C ASP A 776 13.44 -10.52 -2.97
N THR A 777 12.16 -10.85 -2.72
CA THR A 777 11.69 -11.23 -1.36
C THR A 777 12.51 -12.37 -0.78
N ASN A 778 13.01 -13.25 -1.66
CA ASN A 778 13.79 -14.43 -1.29
C ASN A 778 13.08 -15.34 -0.27
N MET A 779 11.75 -15.48 -0.41
CA MET A 779 10.89 -16.30 0.46
C MET A 779 10.08 -17.34 -0.34
N GLY A 780 10.70 -17.97 -1.34
CA GLY A 780 10.02 -18.88 -2.26
C GLY A 780 9.06 -18.11 -3.17
N GLN A 781 7.79 -18.52 -3.22
CA GLN A 781 6.71 -17.82 -3.92
C GLN A 781 5.88 -16.90 -2.99
N TYR A 782 6.37 -16.59 -1.79
CA TYR A 782 5.70 -15.63 -0.92
C TYR A 782 6.04 -14.19 -1.36
N ALA A 783 5.29 -13.68 -2.34
CA ALA A 783 5.43 -12.35 -2.90
C ALA A 783 4.81 -11.26 -2.00
N HIS A 784 5.43 -10.99 -0.85
CA HIS A 784 4.96 -9.92 0.06
C HIS A 784 4.94 -8.53 -0.58
N SER A 785 5.58 -8.37 -1.74
CA SER A 785 5.61 -7.14 -2.52
C SER A 785 4.28 -6.76 -3.17
N ASN A 786 3.23 -7.59 -3.03
CA ASN A 786 1.95 -7.39 -3.69
C ASN A 786 0.77 -7.99 -2.88
N GLU A 787 -0.42 -7.42 -3.08
CA GLU A 787 -1.66 -7.49 -2.29
C GLU A 787 -2.26 -8.89 -2.09
N PRO A 788 -2.41 -9.76 -3.13
CA PRO A 788 -3.22 -10.99 -3.04
C PRO A 788 -2.81 -11.95 -1.93
N ILE A 789 -1.55 -11.84 -1.47
CA ILE A 789 -0.95 -12.79 -0.53
C ILE A 789 -0.80 -12.23 0.89
N HIS A 790 -1.13 -10.95 1.13
CA HIS A 790 -0.90 -10.27 2.41
C HIS A 790 -1.53 -10.98 3.62
N HIS A 791 -2.72 -11.58 3.49
CA HIS A 791 -3.39 -12.33 4.56
C HIS A 791 -2.92 -13.78 4.73
N MET A 792 -2.16 -14.34 3.77
CA MET A 792 -1.83 -15.77 3.73
C MET A 792 -1.11 -16.25 5.00
N LEU A 793 -0.23 -15.45 5.58
CA LEU A 793 0.50 -15.83 6.80
C LEU A 793 -0.44 -16.10 7.98
N TYR A 794 -1.56 -15.39 8.01
CA TYR A 794 -2.58 -15.52 9.04
C TYR A 794 -3.51 -16.71 8.78
N MET A 795 -3.48 -17.31 7.59
CA MET A 795 -4.21 -18.55 7.29
C MET A 795 -3.66 -19.77 8.05
N TYR A 796 -2.40 -19.71 8.52
CA TYR A 796 -1.87 -20.71 9.46
C TYR A 796 -2.62 -20.76 10.80
N ASN A 797 -3.19 -19.64 11.28
CA ASN A 797 -4.03 -19.63 12.48
C ASN A 797 -5.30 -20.45 12.26
N TYR A 798 -5.94 -20.30 11.10
CA TYR A 798 -7.11 -21.07 10.72
C TYR A 798 -6.78 -22.55 10.44
N ALA A 799 -5.55 -22.84 10.02
CA ALA A 799 -5.03 -24.20 9.91
C ALA A 799 -4.68 -24.85 11.27
N GLY A 800 -4.81 -24.12 12.39
CA GLY A 800 -4.47 -24.61 13.73
C GLY A 800 -2.97 -24.69 14.02
N THR A 801 -2.15 -23.92 13.30
CA THR A 801 -0.69 -23.89 13.43
C THR A 801 -0.14 -22.47 13.65
N PRO A 802 -0.59 -21.72 14.68
CA PRO A 802 -0.23 -20.31 14.88
C PRO A 802 1.27 -20.05 15.09
N ALA A 803 2.04 -21.03 15.57
CA ALA A 803 3.51 -20.90 15.64
C ALA A 803 4.16 -20.66 14.26
N LYS A 804 3.55 -21.15 13.18
CA LYS A 804 4.03 -20.86 11.81
C LYS A 804 3.70 -19.42 11.39
N THR A 805 2.52 -18.90 11.74
CA THR A 805 2.21 -17.46 11.59
C THR A 805 3.25 -16.62 12.31
N GLN A 806 3.54 -16.96 13.57
CA GLN A 806 4.51 -16.22 14.38
C GLN A 806 5.90 -16.17 13.71
N THR A 807 6.37 -17.31 13.19
CA THR A 807 7.64 -17.37 12.47
C THR A 807 7.64 -16.48 11.23
N ARG A 808 6.64 -16.64 10.35
CA ARG A 808 6.62 -15.96 9.05
C ARG A 808 6.35 -14.46 9.16
N VAL A 809 5.47 -14.04 10.07
CA VAL A 809 5.21 -12.61 10.30
C VAL A 809 6.46 -11.92 10.86
N ARG A 810 7.18 -12.56 11.80
CA ARG A 810 8.46 -12.01 12.31
C ARG A 810 9.49 -11.88 11.20
N ASP A 811 9.61 -12.88 10.33
CA ASP A 811 10.55 -12.83 9.20
C ASP A 811 10.25 -11.67 8.26
N VAL A 812 8.98 -11.48 7.87
CA VAL A 812 8.56 -10.38 6.99
C VAL A 812 8.82 -9.01 7.62
N LEU A 813 8.37 -8.81 8.87
CA LEU A 813 8.53 -7.54 9.58
C LEU A 813 10.00 -7.12 9.77
N THR A 814 10.92 -8.09 9.83
CA THR A 814 12.35 -7.82 10.07
C THR A 814 13.20 -7.77 8.82
N LYS A 815 12.77 -8.42 7.72
CA LYS A 815 13.57 -8.52 6.49
C LYS A 815 13.09 -7.61 5.36
N LEU A 816 11.80 -7.32 5.30
CA LEU A 816 11.19 -6.66 4.12
C LEU A 816 10.81 -5.19 4.36
N TYR A 817 11.04 -4.70 5.58
CA TYR A 817 10.76 -3.32 5.99
C TYR A 817 11.98 -2.73 6.68
N ASP A 818 12.31 -1.49 6.30
CA ASP A 818 13.41 -0.68 6.87
C ASP A 818 12.95 0.78 6.92
N SER A 819 13.59 1.63 7.73
CA SER A 819 13.24 3.06 7.82
C SER A 819 13.46 3.81 6.50
N GLY A 820 14.33 3.30 5.64
CA GLY A 820 14.77 3.96 4.43
C GLY A 820 15.60 5.21 4.68
N ALA A 821 16.00 5.47 5.94
CA ALA A 821 16.85 6.59 6.29
C ALA A 821 18.16 6.52 5.50
N GLY A 822 18.49 7.60 4.80
CA GLY A 822 19.69 7.71 3.98
C GLY A 822 19.70 6.91 2.67
N THR A 823 18.70 6.08 2.39
CA THR A 823 18.64 5.26 1.16
C THR A 823 17.39 5.51 0.31
N GLY A 824 16.31 6.01 0.90
CA GLY A 824 14.99 6.03 0.28
C GLY A 824 14.36 4.63 0.10
N ASN A 825 14.99 3.57 0.61
CA ASN A 825 14.50 2.19 0.52
C ASN A 825 13.58 1.89 1.70
N GLY A 826 12.26 1.91 1.50
CA GLY A 826 11.31 1.63 2.58
C GLY A 826 10.70 0.24 2.54
N TYR A 827 10.38 -0.17 1.32
CA TYR A 827 9.55 -1.33 1.04
C TYR A 827 10.25 -2.21 0.01
N LEU A 828 9.67 -3.39 -0.21
CA LEU A 828 10.06 -4.30 -1.27
C LEU A 828 8.80 -4.60 -2.08
N GLY A 829 8.38 -3.65 -2.91
CA GLY A 829 7.05 -3.58 -3.55
C GLY A 829 6.46 -2.18 -3.46
N ASP A 830 5.32 -1.96 -4.14
CA ASP A 830 4.55 -0.73 -4.05
C ASP A 830 3.91 -0.54 -2.67
N GLU A 831 3.73 0.72 -2.25
CA GLU A 831 3.15 1.04 -0.94
C GLU A 831 1.61 0.97 -0.94
N ASP A 832 1.03 1.26 -2.11
CA ASP A 832 -0.40 1.20 -2.46
C ASP A 832 -1.34 1.86 -1.47
N ASN A 833 -1.21 3.19 -1.38
CA ASN A 833 -2.13 4.09 -0.70
C ASN A 833 -2.35 3.74 0.78
N GLY A 834 -1.30 3.25 1.45
CA GLY A 834 -1.38 2.82 2.84
C GLY A 834 -1.49 1.31 3.03
N GLN A 835 -1.72 0.50 1.99
CA GLN A 835 -2.04 -0.93 2.15
C GLN A 835 -0.87 -1.71 2.75
N MET A 836 0.33 -1.60 2.17
CA MET A 836 1.53 -2.26 2.71
C MET A 836 1.88 -1.71 4.09
N SER A 837 1.68 -0.41 4.29
CA SER A 837 1.92 0.25 5.57
C SER A 837 0.96 -0.19 6.68
N ALA A 838 -0.33 -0.30 6.39
CA ALA A 838 -1.34 -0.76 7.35
C ALA A 838 -1.13 -2.23 7.71
N TRP A 839 -0.66 -3.06 6.75
CA TRP A 839 -0.23 -4.42 7.05
C TRP A 839 0.90 -4.45 8.08
N TYR A 840 1.93 -3.62 7.90
CA TYR A 840 3.03 -3.50 8.86
C TYR A 840 2.53 -3.06 10.24
N VAL A 841 1.74 -1.98 10.29
CA VAL A 841 1.23 -1.43 11.57
C VAL A 841 0.45 -2.48 12.35
N PHE A 842 -0.53 -3.15 11.73
CA PHE A 842 -1.28 -4.22 12.38
C PHE A 842 -0.38 -5.35 12.88
N SER A 843 0.48 -5.85 11.99
CA SER A 843 1.38 -6.96 12.29
C SER A 843 2.37 -6.62 13.42
N ALA A 844 2.89 -5.39 13.47
CA ALA A 844 3.76 -4.89 14.53
C ALA A 844 3.03 -4.71 15.88
N LEU A 845 1.74 -4.36 15.86
CA LEU A 845 0.87 -4.36 17.04
C LEU A 845 0.56 -5.79 17.54
N GLY A 846 0.77 -6.80 16.70
CA GLY A 846 0.66 -8.22 17.03
C GLY A 846 -0.63 -8.90 16.55
N PHE A 847 -1.46 -8.25 15.73
CA PHE A 847 -2.71 -8.82 15.20
C PHE A 847 -3.12 -8.18 13.88
N TYR A 848 -3.85 -8.91 13.03
CA TYR A 848 -4.20 -8.48 11.67
C TYR A 848 -5.65 -8.83 11.28
N PRO A 849 -6.37 -7.98 10.54
CA PRO A 849 -7.74 -8.23 10.09
C PRO A 849 -7.80 -9.21 8.90
N ALA A 850 -7.37 -10.46 9.09
CA ALA A 850 -7.24 -11.45 8.01
C ALA A 850 -8.56 -11.84 7.32
N ARG A 851 -9.71 -11.55 7.93
CA ARG A 851 -11.05 -11.78 7.37
C ARG A 851 -11.88 -10.50 7.43
N MET A 852 -11.84 -9.72 6.37
CA MET A 852 -12.56 -8.45 6.21
C MET A 852 -14.07 -8.69 6.17
N GLY A 853 -14.85 -7.73 6.66
CA GLY A 853 -16.30 -7.88 6.82
C GLY A 853 -16.70 -8.66 8.08
N SER A 854 -15.72 -9.05 8.91
CA SER A 854 -15.92 -9.68 10.21
C SER A 854 -15.34 -8.82 11.34
N THR A 855 -15.67 -9.15 12.58
CA THR A 855 -15.16 -8.44 13.75
C THR A 855 -13.84 -9.02 14.27
N ASP A 856 -13.29 -10.06 13.65
CA ASP A 856 -12.12 -10.77 14.18
C ASP A 856 -10.79 -10.21 13.64
N TYR A 857 -9.77 -10.24 14.49
CA TYR A 857 -8.37 -9.94 14.18
C TYR A 857 -7.52 -11.14 14.58
N THR A 858 -6.85 -11.79 13.63
CA THR A 858 -5.97 -12.93 13.93
C THR A 858 -4.70 -12.45 14.61
N ILE A 859 -4.30 -13.10 15.70
CA ILE A 859 -3.06 -12.80 16.42
C ILE A 859 -1.88 -13.30 15.58
N GLY A 860 -0.94 -12.40 15.30
CA GLY A 860 0.30 -12.69 14.59
C GLY A 860 1.42 -13.06 15.55
N ALA A 861 2.47 -12.24 15.55
CA ALA A 861 3.52 -12.25 16.56
C ALA A 861 3.79 -10.84 17.05
N PRO A 862 3.86 -10.60 18.37
CA PRO A 862 4.32 -9.31 18.88
C PRO A 862 5.76 -9.07 18.40
N LEU A 863 6.04 -7.86 17.92
CA LEU A 863 7.38 -7.41 17.51
C LEU A 863 8.09 -6.64 18.63
N HIS A 864 7.33 -6.04 19.55
CA HIS A 864 7.83 -5.15 20.59
C HIS A 864 7.40 -5.62 21.99
N PRO A 865 8.19 -5.33 23.05
CA PRO A 865 7.82 -5.65 24.42
C PRO A 865 6.46 -5.09 24.84
N LYS A 866 6.08 -3.93 24.31
CA LYS A 866 4.78 -3.33 24.55
C LYS A 866 4.30 -2.52 23.35
N ALA A 867 3.03 -2.67 23.04
CA ALA A 867 2.31 -1.86 22.06
C ALA A 867 0.97 -1.40 22.67
N THR A 868 0.58 -0.17 22.43
CA THR A 868 -0.65 0.43 22.96
C THR A 868 -1.46 1.06 21.84
N VAL A 869 -2.72 0.64 21.72
CA VAL A 869 -3.73 1.27 20.86
C VAL A 869 -4.59 2.18 21.72
N THR A 870 -4.69 3.46 21.36
CA THR A 870 -5.55 4.46 22.00
C THR A 870 -6.76 4.71 21.12
N LEU A 871 -7.90 4.20 21.57
CA LEU A 871 -9.16 4.24 20.83
C LEU A 871 -9.77 5.65 20.83
N GLU A 872 -10.66 5.90 19.88
CA GLU A 872 -11.54 7.06 19.95
C GLU A 872 -12.42 6.95 21.22
N GLY A 873 -12.43 8.00 22.05
CA GLY A 873 -13.01 7.97 23.40
C GLY A 873 -12.01 7.72 24.54
N GLY A 874 -10.72 7.50 24.24
CA GLY A 874 -9.62 7.56 25.22
C GLY A 874 -9.32 6.26 25.96
N LYS A 875 -10.08 5.18 25.73
CA LYS A 875 -9.72 3.84 26.21
C LYS A 875 -8.44 3.36 25.53
N THR A 876 -7.65 2.58 26.26
CA THR A 876 -6.43 1.97 25.74
C THR A 876 -6.54 0.45 25.75
N PHE A 877 -6.05 -0.16 24.67
CA PHE A 877 -5.80 -1.59 24.60
C PHE A 877 -4.30 -1.81 24.47
N THR A 878 -3.72 -2.56 25.41
CA THR A 878 -2.27 -2.77 25.48
C THR A 878 -1.93 -4.22 25.19
N VAL A 879 -1.00 -4.45 24.28
CA VAL A 879 -0.36 -5.75 24.06
C VAL A 879 0.99 -5.74 24.76
N THR A 880 1.23 -6.67 25.69
CA THR A 880 2.51 -6.81 26.39
C THR A 880 3.13 -8.16 26.11
N ALA A 881 4.38 -8.18 25.66
CA ALA A 881 5.16 -9.39 25.38
C ALA A 881 6.56 -9.25 26.02
N PRO A 882 6.67 -9.23 27.36
CA PRO A 882 7.96 -9.09 28.03
C PRO A 882 8.92 -10.21 27.59
N GLY A 883 10.16 -9.83 27.31
CA GLY A 883 11.19 -10.76 26.86
C GLY A 883 11.07 -11.21 25.40
N VAL A 884 10.16 -10.64 24.60
CA VAL A 884 10.15 -10.84 23.14
C VAL A 884 11.50 -10.43 22.54
N SER A 885 12.04 -11.29 21.70
CA SER A 885 13.33 -11.09 21.04
C SER A 885 13.41 -11.99 19.81
N ASP A 886 14.52 -11.92 19.06
CA ASP A 886 14.75 -12.85 17.96
C ASP A 886 15.00 -14.29 18.42
N THR A 887 15.31 -14.50 19.70
CA THR A 887 15.30 -15.83 20.33
C THR A 887 13.90 -16.20 20.79
N ASN A 888 13.23 -15.34 21.59
CA ASN A 888 11.91 -15.61 22.16
C ASN A 888 10.79 -15.18 21.21
N ARG A 889 10.65 -15.90 20.09
CA ARG A 889 9.70 -15.59 19.01
C ARG A 889 8.30 -16.15 19.22
N TYR A 890 8.14 -17.15 20.09
CA TYR A 890 6.91 -17.95 20.15
C TYR A 890 6.05 -17.66 21.38
N ILE A 891 4.75 -17.48 21.18
CA ILE A 891 3.78 -17.33 22.26
C ILE A 891 3.61 -18.68 22.96
N GLN A 892 3.87 -18.72 24.26
CA GLN A 892 3.71 -19.90 25.13
C GLN A 892 2.33 -19.94 25.80
N SER A 893 1.82 -18.77 26.16
CA SER A 893 0.49 -18.58 26.73
C SER A 893 0.07 -17.12 26.58
N ALA A 894 -1.23 -16.85 26.69
CA ALA A 894 -1.78 -15.50 26.69
C ALA A 894 -2.84 -15.32 27.79
N THR A 895 -2.95 -14.10 28.30
CA THR A 895 -4.07 -13.67 29.15
C THR A 895 -4.68 -12.38 28.63
N LEU A 896 -6.00 -12.28 28.62
CA LEU A 896 -6.73 -11.04 28.37
C LEU A 896 -7.30 -10.55 29.70
N ASN A 897 -6.85 -9.39 30.17
CA ASN A 897 -7.23 -8.81 31.46
C ASN A 897 -7.03 -9.77 32.64
N GLY A 898 -5.92 -10.52 32.63
CA GLY A 898 -5.57 -11.51 33.66
C GLY A 898 -6.28 -12.86 33.53
N VAL A 899 -7.21 -13.01 32.58
CA VAL A 899 -7.92 -14.28 32.32
C VAL A 899 -7.23 -15.05 31.21
N ALA A 900 -7.05 -16.37 31.38
CA ALA A 900 -6.45 -17.23 30.37
C ALA A 900 -7.14 -17.08 29.00
N TYR A 901 -6.35 -16.89 27.95
CA TYR A 901 -6.82 -16.60 26.61
C TYR A 901 -6.19 -17.57 25.60
N PRO A 902 -6.82 -18.74 25.34
CA PRO A 902 -6.25 -19.74 24.44
C PRO A 902 -6.48 -19.42 22.95
N LYS A 903 -7.36 -18.47 22.63
CA LYS A 903 -7.74 -18.11 21.25
C LYS A 903 -6.59 -17.42 20.51
N ASN A 904 -6.39 -17.79 19.24
CA ASN A 904 -5.41 -17.18 18.34
C ASN A 904 -5.95 -15.98 17.55
N TYR A 905 -7.01 -15.36 18.05
CA TYR A 905 -7.66 -14.19 17.47
C TYR A 905 -8.30 -13.35 18.56
N LEU A 906 -8.51 -12.07 18.27
CA LEU A 906 -9.24 -11.09 19.07
C LEU A 906 -10.52 -10.70 18.32
N THR A 907 -11.56 -10.34 19.04
CA THR A 907 -12.72 -9.67 18.45
C THR A 907 -12.55 -8.15 18.54
N HIS A 908 -13.27 -7.40 17.71
CA HIS A 908 -13.32 -5.93 17.80
C HIS A 908 -13.84 -5.47 19.16
N ALA A 909 -14.73 -6.24 19.79
CA ALA A 909 -15.19 -6.00 21.15
C ALA A 909 -14.08 -6.19 22.19
N ASP A 910 -13.20 -7.19 22.03
CA ASP A 910 -12.05 -7.38 22.91
C ASP A 910 -11.10 -6.17 22.88
N LEU A 911 -10.85 -5.63 21.68
CA LEU A 911 -10.03 -4.42 21.50
C LEU A 911 -10.72 -3.18 22.09
N THR A 912 -11.99 -2.93 21.71
CA THR A 912 -12.71 -1.69 22.08
C THR A 912 -13.16 -1.63 23.55
N ALA A 913 -13.21 -2.77 24.22
CA ALA A 913 -13.37 -2.82 25.67
C ALA A 913 -12.19 -2.15 26.41
N GLY A 914 -11.00 -2.15 25.80
CA GLY A 914 -9.74 -1.74 26.41
C GLY A 914 -9.15 -2.83 27.31
N GLY A 915 -8.03 -2.50 27.96
CA GLY A 915 -7.35 -3.39 28.90
C GLY A 915 -6.02 -3.92 28.37
N THR A 916 -5.64 -5.14 28.74
CA THR A 916 -4.31 -5.70 28.45
C THR A 916 -4.37 -7.15 27.98
N LEU A 917 -3.79 -7.41 26.80
CA LEU A 917 -3.43 -8.73 26.31
C LEU A 917 -1.95 -8.98 26.62
N SER A 918 -1.68 -9.95 27.49
CA SER A 918 -0.32 -10.30 27.90
C SER A 918 0.10 -11.64 27.35
N PHE A 919 1.25 -11.68 26.68
CA PHE A 919 1.88 -12.88 26.15
C PHE A 919 3.08 -13.29 27.02
N THR A 920 3.18 -14.59 27.29
CA THR A 920 4.44 -15.21 27.73
C THR A 920 5.18 -15.69 26.50
N MET A 921 6.38 -15.17 26.26
CA MET A 921 7.19 -15.53 25.09
C MET A 921 8.19 -16.64 25.42
N GLY A 922 8.60 -17.42 24.42
CA GLY A 922 9.59 -18.48 24.57
C GLY A 922 10.28 -18.83 23.24
N PRO A 923 11.38 -19.60 23.30
CA PRO A 923 12.24 -19.84 22.14
C PRO A 923 11.76 -20.93 21.20
N ASN A 924 10.78 -21.75 21.63
CA ASN A 924 10.29 -22.89 20.85
C ASN A 924 8.77 -22.77 20.60
N PRO A 925 8.25 -23.30 19.47
CA PRO A 925 6.82 -23.43 19.25
C PRO A 925 6.09 -24.10 20.43
N SER A 926 4.90 -23.61 20.76
CA SER A 926 4.04 -24.17 21.82
C SER A 926 2.72 -24.70 21.25
N SER A 927 1.88 -25.27 22.13
CA SER A 927 0.51 -25.69 21.79
C SER A 927 -0.54 -24.60 21.96
N TRP A 928 -0.15 -23.34 22.23
CA TRP A 928 -1.11 -22.24 22.37
C TRP A 928 -1.84 -21.98 21.04
N GLY A 929 -3.15 -21.78 21.09
CA GLY A 929 -3.94 -21.41 19.91
C GLY A 929 -4.15 -22.51 18.86
N THR A 930 -3.89 -23.78 19.20
CA THR A 930 -4.06 -24.92 18.28
C THR A 930 -5.41 -25.63 18.42
N GLY A 931 -6.20 -25.32 19.46
CA GLY A 931 -7.47 -26.00 19.75
C GLY A 931 -8.56 -25.67 18.71
N ALA A 932 -9.50 -26.59 18.53
CA ALA A 932 -10.57 -26.42 17.54
C ALA A 932 -11.49 -25.22 17.81
N ASN A 933 -11.61 -24.80 19.08
CA ASN A 933 -12.38 -23.62 19.52
C ASN A 933 -11.51 -22.36 19.69
N ASP A 934 -10.20 -22.47 19.41
CA ASP A 934 -9.25 -21.36 19.57
C ASP A 934 -9.02 -20.61 18.25
N ILE A 935 -9.62 -21.07 17.15
CA ILE A 935 -9.49 -20.47 15.81
C ILE A 935 -10.72 -19.60 15.47
N PRO A 936 -10.60 -18.63 14.54
CA PRO A 936 -11.72 -17.79 14.15
C PRO A 936 -12.76 -18.54 13.31
N ALA A 937 -13.94 -17.94 13.14
CA ALA A 937 -15.05 -18.55 12.41
C ALA A 937 -14.82 -18.64 10.89
N SER A 938 -15.60 -19.51 10.24
CA SER A 938 -15.63 -19.75 8.79
C SER A 938 -17.09 -19.88 8.33
N ILE A 939 -17.37 -19.64 7.05
CA ILE A 939 -18.71 -19.90 6.48
C ILE A 939 -19.05 -21.40 6.56
N THR A 940 -18.15 -22.23 6.04
CA THR A 940 -18.26 -23.68 6.05
C THR A 940 -17.99 -24.22 7.44
N THR A 941 -18.90 -25.06 7.93
CA THR A 941 -18.72 -25.82 9.17
C THR A 941 -18.50 -27.31 8.87
N GLY A 942 -17.65 -27.98 9.65
CA GLY A 942 -17.35 -29.40 9.46
C GLY A 942 -16.33 -29.69 8.36
N SER A 943 -16.32 -30.92 7.84
CA SER A 943 -15.27 -31.44 6.95
C SER A 943 -15.69 -31.62 5.48
N ALA A 944 -16.93 -31.30 5.12
CA ALA A 944 -17.40 -31.38 3.74
C ALA A 944 -16.86 -30.22 2.91
N VAL A 945 -16.48 -30.49 1.66
CA VAL A 945 -16.13 -29.41 0.71
C VAL A 945 -17.35 -28.50 0.49
N PRO A 946 -17.16 -27.17 0.41
CA PRO A 946 -18.23 -26.25 0.09
C PRO A 946 -18.85 -26.58 -1.26
N ARG A 947 -20.18 -26.54 -1.35
CA ARG A 947 -20.95 -26.77 -2.57
C ARG A 947 -21.97 -25.64 -2.71
N PRO A 948 -21.61 -24.52 -3.38
CA PRO A 948 -22.58 -23.47 -3.64
C PRO A 948 -23.78 -24.02 -4.43
N LEU A 949 -24.97 -23.47 -4.21
CA LEU A 949 -26.14 -23.78 -5.03
C LEU A 949 -25.83 -23.45 -6.49
N THR A 950 -26.20 -24.37 -7.38
CA THR A 950 -25.99 -24.24 -8.83
C THR A 950 -27.33 -24.18 -9.52
N ASP A 951 -27.40 -23.47 -10.65
CA ASP A 951 -28.57 -23.55 -11.51
C ASP A 951 -28.76 -24.96 -12.05
N LYS A 952 -30.00 -25.45 -11.94
CA LYS A 952 -30.43 -26.74 -12.45
C LYS A 952 -31.18 -26.62 -13.77
N ALA A 953 -31.50 -25.41 -14.22
CA ALA A 953 -32.24 -25.16 -15.45
C ALA A 953 -31.42 -25.39 -16.74
N THR A 954 -30.52 -26.38 -16.74
CA THR A 954 -29.67 -26.75 -17.87
C THR A 954 -30.09 -28.05 -18.55
N GLY A 955 -30.18 -28.07 -19.89
CA GLY A 955 -30.36 -29.29 -20.70
C GLY A 955 -31.76 -29.92 -20.69
N GLY A 956 -32.71 -29.36 -19.96
CA GLY A 956 -34.13 -29.73 -19.94
C GLY A 956 -34.95 -29.10 -21.06
N THR A 957 -36.28 -29.13 -20.89
CA THR A 957 -37.24 -28.52 -21.82
C THR A 957 -37.92 -27.34 -21.13
N LEU A 958 -37.77 -26.15 -21.70
CA LEU A 958 -38.48 -24.94 -21.31
C LEU A 958 -39.65 -24.70 -22.26
N THR A 959 -40.82 -24.39 -21.72
CA THR A 959 -41.99 -23.91 -22.47
C THR A 959 -42.45 -22.57 -21.92
N ALA A 960 -43.06 -21.76 -22.79
CA ALA A 960 -43.60 -20.45 -22.45
C ALA A 960 -44.99 -20.31 -23.08
N SER A 961 -45.90 -19.60 -22.40
CA SER A 961 -47.25 -19.32 -22.93
C SER A 961 -47.26 -18.47 -24.20
N GLY A 962 -46.16 -17.77 -24.50
CA GLY A 962 -45.91 -17.05 -25.75
C GLY A 962 -44.44 -16.61 -25.84
N GLU A 963 -43.98 -16.21 -27.03
CA GLU A 963 -42.62 -15.71 -27.26
C GLU A 963 -42.55 -14.85 -28.53
N ASN A 964 -41.55 -13.96 -28.63
CA ASN A 964 -41.31 -13.10 -29.77
C ASN A 964 -40.17 -13.61 -30.66
N GLY A 965 -40.49 -14.54 -31.57
CA GLY A 965 -39.53 -15.09 -32.50
C GLY A 965 -38.38 -15.84 -31.80
N THR A 966 -37.28 -16.08 -32.52
CA THR A 966 -36.14 -16.82 -32.00
C THR A 966 -35.14 -15.96 -31.25
N ALA A 967 -34.96 -14.69 -31.65
CA ALA A 967 -34.00 -13.77 -31.03
C ALA A 967 -34.44 -13.30 -29.64
N GLU A 968 -35.75 -13.20 -29.40
CA GLU A 968 -36.35 -12.91 -28.10
C GLU A 968 -37.21 -14.09 -27.61
N GLY A 969 -36.77 -15.30 -27.96
CA GLY A 969 -37.44 -16.55 -27.66
C GLY A 969 -37.16 -17.06 -26.25
N ARG A 970 -37.89 -18.10 -25.83
CA ARG A 970 -37.75 -18.66 -24.47
C ARG A 970 -36.34 -19.20 -24.15
N ALA A 971 -35.57 -19.58 -25.17
CA ALA A 971 -34.21 -20.08 -24.99
C ALA A 971 -33.30 -19.08 -24.26
N SER A 972 -33.57 -17.78 -24.42
CA SER A 972 -32.83 -16.72 -23.73
C SER A 972 -32.99 -16.74 -22.21
N LEU A 973 -34.00 -17.43 -21.65
CA LEU A 973 -34.24 -17.45 -20.19
C LEU A 973 -33.29 -18.37 -19.40
N VAL A 974 -32.51 -19.19 -20.11
CA VAL A 974 -31.64 -20.24 -19.55
C VAL A 974 -30.35 -20.36 -20.36
N ASP A 975 -29.89 -19.27 -20.98
CA ASP A 975 -28.69 -19.25 -21.83
C ASP A 975 -27.43 -18.77 -21.08
N ASP A 976 -27.54 -18.58 -19.77
CA ASP A 976 -26.52 -18.11 -18.86
C ASP A 976 -25.96 -16.71 -19.23
N THR A 977 -26.80 -15.81 -19.76
CA THR A 977 -26.40 -14.43 -20.00
C THR A 977 -27.49 -13.38 -19.79
N SER A 978 -27.14 -12.25 -19.17
CA SER A 978 -28.08 -11.13 -18.98
C SER A 978 -28.20 -10.23 -20.23
N LEU A 979 -27.54 -10.58 -21.33
CA LEU A 979 -27.47 -9.76 -22.56
C LEU A 979 -28.55 -10.10 -23.59
N THR A 980 -29.20 -11.25 -23.44
CA THR A 980 -30.34 -11.68 -24.25
C THR A 980 -31.63 -11.52 -23.43
N LYS A 981 -32.78 -11.75 -24.06
CA LYS A 981 -34.06 -11.73 -23.35
C LYS A 981 -35.11 -12.60 -24.02
N TRP A 982 -36.12 -12.95 -23.26
CA TRP A 982 -37.41 -13.44 -23.73
C TRP A 982 -38.45 -12.32 -23.62
N LEU A 983 -39.33 -12.23 -24.62
CA LEU A 983 -40.45 -11.28 -24.66
C LEU A 983 -41.72 -12.01 -25.10
N THR A 984 -42.87 -11.64 -24.54
CA THR A 984 -44.19 -12.02 -25.05
C THR A 984 -45.13 -10.82 -25.13
N PHE A 985 -46.02 -10.79 -26.12
CA PHE A 985 -47.04 -9.75 -26.29
C PHE A 985 -48.28 -9.96 -25.39
N GLN A 986 -48.04 -10.35 -24.14
CA GLN A 986 -49.04 -10.53 -23.10
C GLN A 986 -48.54 -9.91 -21.80
N ASN A 987 -49.44 -9.33 -21.01
CA ASN A 987 -49.12 -8.70 -19.72
C ASN A 987 -48.97 -9.71 -18.56
N THR A 988 -49.28 -10.98 -18.83
CA THR A 988 -49.11 -12.12 -17.94
C THR A 988 -48.53 -13.27 -18.75
N ALA A 989 -47.82 -14.18 -18.08
CA ALA A 989 -47.19 -15.30 -18.76
C ALA A 989 -46.98 -16.51 -17.84
N THR A 990 -46.88 -17.69 -18.45
CA THR A 990 -46.50 -18.91 -17.75
C THR A 990 -45.25 -19.47 -18.39
N LEU A 991 -44.22 -19.70 -17.59
CA LEU A 991 -42.98 -20.38 -17.97
C LEU A 991 -42.93 -21.71 -17.23
N GLU A 992 -42.71 -22.82 -17.92
CA GLU A 992 -42.55 -24.15 -17.31
C GLU A 992 -41.21 -24.75 -17.73
N TYR A 993 -40.40 -25.11 -16.74
CA TYR A 993 -39.16 -25.84 -16.94
C TYR A 993 -39.35 -27.30 -16.49
N ARG A 994 -39.03 -28.23 -17.39
CA ARG A 994 -38.96 -29.67 -17.11
C ARG A 994 -37.51 -30.14 -17.22
N PHE A 995 -36.98 -30.72 -16.15
CA PHE A 995 -35.64 -31.30 -16.19
C PHE A 995 -35.55 -32.48 -17.18
N ALA A 996 -34.35 -32.69 -17.72
CA ALA A 996 -34.10 -33.77 -18.67
C ALA A 996 -34.29 -35.16 -18.04
N GLY A 997 -34.85 -36.09 -18.81
CA GLY A 997 -35.03 -37.49 -18.39
C GLY A 997 -35.86 -37.63 -17.10
N THR A 998 -35.29 -38.29 -16.09
CA THR A 998 -35.86 -38.46 -14.74
C THR A 998 -35.31 -37.46 -13.72
N GLY A 999 -34.66 -36.37 -14.19
CA GLY A 999 -34.07 -35.36 -13.33
C GLY A 999 -35.11 -34.71 -12.40
N THR A 1000 -34.71 -34.48 -11.15
CA THR A 1000 -35.49 -33.71 -10.16
C THR A 1000 -34.53 -32.85 -9.34
N ALA A 1001 -35.01 -31.70 -8.86
CA ALA A 1001 -34.23 -30.84 -7.97
C ALA A 1001 -35.14 -30.26 -6.88
N ALA A 1002 -34.59 -30.10 -5.67
CA ALA A 1002 -35.27 -29.41 -4.58
C ALA A 1002 -34.80 -27.95 -4.57
N VAL A 1003 -35.40 -27.14 -5.44
CA VAL A 1003 -35.04 -25.73 -5.62
C VAL A 1003 -35.20 -25.01 -4.30
N ARG A 1004 -34.13 -24.33 -3.87
CA ARG A 1004 -34.03 -23.58 -2.61
C ARG A 1004 -34.05 -22.07 -2.83
N GLN A 1005 -33.61 -21.64 -4.02
CA GLN A 1005 -33.61 -20.25 -4.43
C GLN A 1005 -33.92 -20.19 -5.93
N TYR A 1006 -34.52 -19.10 -6.39
CA TYR A 1006 -34.63 -18.81 -7.82
C TYR A 1006 -34.25 -17.35 -8.07
N THR A 1007 -33.79 -17.05 -9.27
CA THR A 1007 -33.45 -15.67 -9.67
C THR A 1007 -34.31 -15.24 -10.85
N LEU A 1008 -34.62 -13.96 -10.94
CA LEU A 1008 -35.19 -13.33 -12.12
C LEU A 1008 -34.31 -12.16 -12.52
N THR A 1009 -33.97 -12.05 -13.81
CA THR A 1009 -33.17 -10.95 -14.33
C THR A 1009 -34.00 -10.04 -15.23
N SER A 1010 -34.04 -8.73 -14.94
CA SER A 1010 -34.73 -7.76 -15.80
C SER A 1010 -34.05 -7.67 -17.17
N ALA A 1011 -34.81 -7.37 -18.22
CA ALA A 1011 -34.25 -7.22 -19.57
C ALA A 1011 -33.51 -5.87 -19.74
N ASP A 1012 -33.32 -5.41 -20.98
CA ASP A 1012 -32.48 -4.23 -21.27
C ASP A 1012 -33.22 -2.93 -21.62
N ASP A 1013 -34.47 -3.00 -22.09
CA ASP A 1013 -35.13 -1.86 -22.76
C ASP A 1013 -36.23 -1.13 -21.95
N SER A 1014 -37.20 -1.82 -21.33
CA SER A 1014 -38.38 -1.20 -20.72
C SER A 1014 -38.76 -1.78 -19.35
N PRO A 1015 -38.71 -0.98 -18.26
CA PRO A 1015 -39.11 -1.44 -16.92
C PRO A 1015 -40.61 -1.71 -16.80
N GLN A 1016 -41.45 -1.12 -17.65
CA GLN A 1016 -42.90 -1.34 -17.60
C GLN A 1016 -43.30 -2.79 -17.93
N ARG A 1017 -42.42 -3.52 -18.64
CA ARG A 1017 -42.61 -4.90 -19.08
C ARG A 1017 -42.04 -5.95 -18.11
N ASP A 1018 -41.30 -5.53 -17.08
CA ASP A 1018 -40.73 -6.49 -16.14
C ASP A 1018 -41.83 -7.10 -15.25
N PRO A 1019 -41.65 -8.36 -14.78
CA PRO A 1019 -42.60 -8.97 -13.86
C PRO A 1019 -42.68 -8.22 -12.54
N LYS A 1020 -43.90 -7.93 -12.12
CA LYS A 1020 -44.24 -7.25 -10.86
C LYS A 1020 -44.75 -8.21 -9.78
N SER A 1021 -45.49 -9.23 -10.21
CA SER A 1021 -46.10 -10.24 -9.33
C SER A 1021 -46.12 -11.60 -10.01
N TRP A 1022 -45.86 -12.66 -9.25
CA TRP A 1022 -45.82 -14.03 -9.77
C TRP A 1022 -46.00 -15.09 -8.69
N THR A 1023 -46.22 -16.34 -9.13
CA THR A 1023 -46.23 -17.53 -8.27
C THR A 1023 -45.28 -18.58 -8.85
N LEU A 1024 -44.40 -19.14 -8.01
CA LEU A 1024 -43.54 -20.27 -8.34
C LEU A 1024 -44.16 -21.57 -7.81
N GLN A 1025 -44.20 -22.61 -8.65
CA GLN A 1025 -44.83 -23.88 -8.31
C GLN A 1025 -43.96 -25.07 -8.73
N GLY A 1026 -44.06 -26.18 -8.00
CA GLY A 1026 -43.43 -27.47 -8.32
C GLY A 1026 -44.48 -28.53 -8.66
N SER A 1027 -44.16 -29.47 -9.55
CA SER A 1027 -45.06 -30.57 -9.92
C SER A 1027 -44.31 -31.86 -10.24
N THR A 1028 -44.91 -33.00 -9.85
CA THR A 1028 -44.40 -34.35 -10.14
C THR A 1028 -44.96 -34.92 -11.45
N ASP A 1029 -46.16 -34.50 -11.87
CA ASP A 1029 -46.91 -35.06 -12.99
C ASP A 1029 -47.12 -34.03 -14.14
N GLY A 1030 -46.93 -32.74 -13.87
CA GLY A 1030 -47.23 -31.63 -14.78
C GLY A 1030 -48.69 -31.15 -14.74
N THR A 1031 -49.54 -31.79 -13.93
CA THR A 1031 -50.97 -31.47 -13.83
C THR A 1031 -51.35 -30.96 -12.44
N THR A 1032 -50.77 -31.55 -11.40
CA THR A 1032 -50.94 -31.17 -9.99
C THR A 1032 -49.78 -30.30 -9.57
N TRP A 1033 -50.06 -29.04 -9.20
CA TRP A 1033 -49.04 -28.05 -8.88
C TRP A 1033 -49.08 -27.65 -7.41
N THR A 1034 -47.95 -27.75 -6.73
CA THR A 1034 -47.75 -27.24 -5.36
C THR A 1034 -47.16 -25.84 -5.44
N THR A 1035 -47.84 -24.85 -4.86
CA THR A 1035 -47.27 -23.50 -4.72
C THR A 1035 -46.11 -23.52 -3.74
N LEU A 1036 -44.95 -23.04 -4.20
CA LEU A 1036 -43.71 -22.96 -3.43
C LEU A 1036 -43.43 -21.53 -2.97
N ASP A 1037 -43.83 -20.54 -3.77
CA ASP A 1037 -43.65 -19.12 -3.45
C ASP A 1037 -44.66 -18.24 -4.20
N THR A 1038 -45.02 -17.10 -3.60
CA THR A 1038 -45.87 -16.07 -4.21
C THR A 1038 -45.30 -14.70 -3.88
N ARG A 1039 -45.04 -13.91 -4.93
CA ARG A 1039 -44.48 -12.55 -4.82
C ARG A 1039 -45.40 -11.54 -5.47
N SER A 1040 -45.43 -10.34 -4.90
CA SER A 1040 -46.30 -9.26 -5.38
C SER A 1040 -45.68 -7.89 -5.16
N ASN A 1041 -45.90 -6.98 -6.12
CA ASN A 1041 -45.47 -5.58 -6.05
C ASN A 1041 -43.95 -5.43 -5.86
N LEU A 1042 -43.18 -6.17 -6.64
CA LEU A 1042 -41.73 -6.05 -6.70
C LEU A 1042 -41.30 -5.24 -7.92
N ASP A 1043 -40.22 -4.48 -7.78
CA ASP A 1043 -39.61 -3.67 -8.85
C ASP A 1043 -38.17 -4.11 -9.13
N PHE A 1044 -37.68 -3.85 -10.34
CA PHE A 1044 -36.25 -3.87 -10.65
C PHE A 1044 -35.76 -2.41 -10.69
N SER A 1045 -34.78 -2.07 -9.85
CA SER A 1045 -34.25 -0.70 -9.75
C SER A 1045 -33.40 -0.32 -10.95
N ASP A 1046 -32.83 -1.32 -11.63
CA ASP A 1046 -31.93 -1.15 -12.76
C ASP A 1046 -32.29 -2.16 -13.88
N ARG A 1047 -31.81 -1.88 -15.10
CA ARG A 1047 -31.88 -2.84 -16.23
C ARG A 1047 -30.84 -3.93 -16.06
N ARG A 1048 -31.11 -5.13 -16.58
CA ARG A 1048 -30.22 -6.30 -16.44
C ARG A 1048 -29.84 -6.57 -14.99
N GLN A 1049 -30.80 -6.34 -14.09
CA GLN A 1049 -30.66 -6.58 -12.67
C GLN A 1049 -31.15 -7.98 -12.34
N THR A 1050 -30.27 -8.82 -11.78
CA THR A 1050 -30.66 -10.11 -11.21
C THR A 1050 -31.16 -9.93 -9.79
N ARG A 1051 -32.37 -10.41 -9.49
CA ARG A 1051 -32.92 -10.48 -8.12
C ARG A 1051 -33.10 -11.93 -7.72
N ALA A 1052 -32.74 -12.25 -6.47
CA ALA A 1052 -32.84 -13.59 -5.92
C ALA A 1052 -33.97 -13.69 -4.88
N PHE A 1053 -34.59 -14.88 -4.82
CA PHE A 1053 -35.70 -15.17 -3.92
C PHE A 1053 -35.46 -16.51 -3.24
N VAL A 1054 -35.56 -16.54 -1.91
CA VAL A 1054 -35.30 -17.74 -1.10
C VAL A 1054 -36.63 -18.43 -0.80
N ILE A 1055 -36.67 -19.77 -0.93
CA ILE A 1055 -37.88 -20.55 -0.70
C ILE A 1055 -37.62 -21.72 0.25
N ALA A 1056 -38.59 -21.99 1.13
CA ALA A 1056 -38.53 -23.08 2.09
C ALA A 1056 -38.97 -24.43 1.49
N ASN A 1057 -38.46 -24.78 0.31
CA ASN A 1057 -38.82 -26.03 -0.38
C ASN A 1057 -37.77 -27.11 -0.12
N THR A 1058 -38.17 -28.26 0.45
CA THR A 1058 -37.32 -29.45 0.62
C THR A 1058 -37.63 -30.56 -0.36
N THR A 1059 -38.69 -30.43 -1.16
CA THR A 1059 -39.18 -31.49 -2.04
C THR A 1059 -38.56 -31.34 -3.42
N ALA A 1060 -38.02 -32.45 -3.94
CA ALA A 1060 -37.50 -32.47 -5.29
C ALA A 1060 -38.64 -32.66 -6.30
N TYR A 1061 -38.73 -31.77 -7.29
CA TYR A 1061 -39.72 -31.84 -8.36
C TYR A 1061 -39.03 -32.01 -9.72
N PRO A 1062 -39.61 -32.78 -10.66
CA PRO A 1062 -39.14 -32.85 -12.06
C PRO A 1062 -39.53 -31.62 -12.89
N ARG A 1063 -40.49 -30.81 -12.40
CA ARG A 1063 -41.01 -29.64 -13.12
C ARG A 1063 -41.21 -28.47 -12.18
N TYR A 1064 -40.89 -27.28 -12.69
CA TYR A 1064 -41.13 -26.01 -12.04
C TYR A 1064 -41.86 -25.06 -12.98
N ARG A 1065 -42.78 -24.25 -12.44
CA ARG A 1065 -43.57 -23.29 -13.20
C ARG A 1065 -43.53 -21.92 -12.54
N LEU A 1066 -43.13 -20.91 -13.30
CA LEU A 1066 -43.24 -19.50 -12.95
C LEU A 1066 -44.48 -18.92 -13.64
N GLN A 1067 -45.48 -18.54 -12.86
CA GLN A 1067 -46.69 -17.89 -13.34
C GLN A 1067 -46.62 -16.40 -13.03
N ILE A 1068 -46.26 -15.59 -14.03
CA ILE A 1068 -46.25 -14.12 -13.94
C ILE A 1068 -47.69 -13.62 -14.04
N THR A 1069 -48.19 -13.04 -12.96
CA THR A 1069 -49.58 -12.61 -12.82
C THR A 1069 -49.79 -11.12 -13.05
N ALA A 1070 -48.71 -10.32 -13.04
CA ALA A 1070 -48.75 -8.91 -13.41
C ALA A 1070 -47.34 -8.39 -13.77
N ASN A 1071 -47.30 -7.40 -14.66
CA ASN A 1071 -46.16 -6.50 -14.91
C ASN A 1071 -46.51 -5.06 -14.44
N HIS A 1072 -45.72 -4.06 -14.83
CA HIS A 1072 -45.94 -2.65 -14.46
C HIS A 1072 -46.88 -1.89 -15.43
N GLY A 1073 -47.81 -2.59 -16.07
CA GLY A 1073 -48.88 -2.00 -16.89
C GLY A 1073 -48.63 -2.01 -18.41
N ALA A 1074 -47.54 -2.61 -18.88
CA ALA A 1074 -47.31 -2.83 -20.30
C ALA A 1074 -48.19 -3.95 -20.88
N ALA A 1075 -48.40 -3.94 -22.19
CA ALA A 1075 -49.08 -5.04 -22.89
C ALA A 1075 -48.17 -6.27 -23.04
N GLU A 1076 -46.86 -6.10 -22.90
CA GLU A 1076 -45.84 -7.12 -23.06
C GLU A 1076 -45.14 -7.46 -21.74
N THR A 1077 -44.62 -8.67 -21.63
CA THR A 1077 -43.82 -9.14 -20.49
C THR A 1077 -42.47 -9.64 -20.97
N GLN A 1078 -41.41 -9.34 -20.23
CA GLN A 1078 -40.05 -9.76 -20.58
C GLN A 1078 -39.20 -10.17 -19.39
N LEU A 1079 -38.19 -11.00 -19.65
CA LEU A 1079 -37.16 -11.39 -18.70
C LEU A 1079 -35.87 -11.70 -19.46
N ALA A 1080 -34.72 -11.36 -18.88
CA ALA A 1080 -33.43 -11.79 -19.40
C ALA A 1080 -33.17 -13.26 -19.06
N GLU A 1081 -33.21 -13.62 -17.77
CA GLU A 1081 -32.82 -14.96 -17.30
C GLU A 1081 -33.70 -15.43 -16.12
N TRP A 1082 -33.86 -16.75 -15.96
CA TRP A 1082 -34.54 -17.42 -14.84
C TRP A 1082 -33.74 -18.65 -14.35
N GLU A 1083 -33.07 -18.55 -13.20
CA GLU A 1083 -32.35 -19.69 -12.59
C GLU A 1083 -33.21 -20.44 -11.56
N LEU A 1084 -32.99 -21.75 -11.45
CA LEU A 1084 -33.55 -22.65 -10.44
C LEU A 1084 -32.42 -23.29 -9.63
N LEU A 1085 -32.13 -22.74 -8.44
CA LEU A 1085 -30.93 -23.08 -7.67
C LEU A 1085 -31.20 -24.19 -6.65
N SER A 1086 -30.37 -25.23 -6.67
CA SER A 1086 -30.45 -26.38 -5.76
C SER A 1086 -29.08 -26.98 -5.40
#